data_AF-A0AAD7THK3-F1
#
_entry.id   AF-A0AAD7THK3-F1
#
_cell.length_a   1.000
_cell.length_b   1.000
_cell.length_c   1.000
_cell.angle_alpha   90.00
_cell.angle_beta   90.00
_cell.angle_gamma   90.00
#
_symmetry.space_group_name_H-M   'P 1'
#
loop_
_entity.id
_entity.type
_entity.pdbx_description
1 polymer ?
#
loop_
_entity_poly.entity_id
_entity_poly.type
_entity_poly.pdbx_seq_one_letter_code
_entity_poly.pdbx_strand_id
1 'polypeptide(L)'
;MTLARRRAALRMSLFDSSCHPGLLGDTSTDDLAPPENDPLDSDRGTGTEVVNRLQHAVHGLVEDLDKAEKRWDARFAHIEEEAEQLMRRHGDICRSMRDSKRTHDGTTDHITQLEAEVLDLREVLSELTRSVGSAFREVKEHKEHRREVQRILSDNKNTLRADIHDLQRKIGTLELDTTVMKSQRGVDRARTERMEQSMAVLEATDGTIRNTLRRLERNMEEISDLSHNSDLAMPVLDEVPPRSRSLAEELICAEAFERMEEPNVEHHPLATLTLAGCESSSDLSSCSGATTSAAGMPDPTALNDGSTSQHPLPDDLVLSSHAGITDNDIPLWAHRSILVVRRRGTYRDDYGEEHPGSPQSSKTIKRHTLNDKMQQKRKEIQATILENTVLMATAGGDPTPLSGTSMADKTMQPVTPAKARQDVLSALESGLDLRIALVPASTRLVFITTPAALTDPAAPVEPSTHASRNFLEFYEWLASTRWYLTTLGDVGDHNVDTCLAILLCKVDNRLKSLAEMMRQQWEVEKVEAGLYGLASKQDAGPVVYDPSRFYKSRADLEPFVLVALIMTTILHTVHAVTRADSNYVLTTIRAVLFGAFIFCNQGGRSSLTPEQQAVLQTVPRDVRTALKRLNITPEIVRHACCPRCFKTYPPDPLRTDDPYPHHCDFSETNKQSGYRGASGGLMDSLDPPEARLDRHLPCPLN
;
A
#
# COMPACT_ATOMS: atom_id res chain seq x y z
N MET A 1 30.88 45.62 -74.22
CA MET A 1 31.62 45.49 -75.52
C MET A 1 30.72 45.36 -76.75
N THR A 2 29.63 44.60 -76.71
CA THR A 2 28.67 44.44 -77.84
C THR A 2 27.91 45.73 -78.19
N LEU A 3 27.65 46.60 -77.20
CA LEU A 3 26.99 47.89 -77.39
C LEU A 3 27.90 48.95 -78.05
N ALA A 4 29.19 48.96 -77.71
CA ALA A 4 30.20 49.80 -78.38
C ALA A 4 30.39 49.41 -79.86
N ARG A 5 30.32 48.11 -80.18
CA ARG A 5 30.32 47.62 -81.58
C ARG A 5 29.04 48.02 -82.34
N ARG A 6 27.87 48.03 -81.69
CA ARG A 6 26.62 48.54 -82.30
C ARG A 6 26.63 50.05 -82.50
N ARG A 7 27.22 50.83 -81.59
CA ARG A 7 27.40 52.28 -81.74
C ARG A 7 28.33 52.64 -82.91
N ALA A 8 29.42 51.89 -83.11
CA ALA A 8 30.29 52.03 -84.28
C ALA A 8 29.59 51.63 -85.60
N ALA A 9 28.77 50.57 -85.57
CA ALA A 9 27.99 50.14 -86.73
C ALA A 9 26.87 51.12 -87.13
N LEU A 10 26.19 51.74 -86.15
CA LEU A 10 25.15 52.76 -86.41
C LEU A 10 25.74 54.09 -86.91
N ARG A 11 26.94 54.47 -86.46
CA ARG A 11 27.66 55.64 -87.00
C ARG A 11 28.08 55.43 -88.45
N MET A 12 28.33 54.18 -88.85
CA MET A 12 28.65 53.81 -90.23
C MET A 12 27.42 53.64 -91.13
N SER A 13 26.26 53.25 -90.58
CA SER A 13 25.03 53.09 -91.37
C SER A 13 24.28 54.40 -91.67
N LEU A 14 24.62 55.51 -91.00
CA LEU A 14 24.02 56.82 -91.27
C LEU A 14 24.65 57.56 -92.47
N PHE A 15 25.74 57.02 -93.05
CA PHE A 15 26.42 57.59 -94.21
C PHE A 15 26.05 56.91 -95.53
N ASP A 16 25.22 55.85 -95.51
CA ASP A 16 24.92 55.07 -96.70
C ASP A 16 23.44 54.67 -96.74
N SER A 17 22.85 54.76 -97.93
CA SER A 17 21.46 54.44 -98.30
C SER A 17 20.39 55.51 -98.08
N SER A 18 20.34 56.41 -99.07
CA SER A 18 19.16 56.61 -99.91
C SER A 18 18.49 55.29 -100.35
N CYS A 19 17.16 55.36 -100.51
CA CYS A 19 16.28 54.47 -101.30
C CYS A 19 15.60 53.27 -100.60
N HIS A 20 14.28 53.46 -100.47
CA HIS A 20 13.17 52.51 -100.71
C HIS A 20 12.44 51.82 -99.54
N PRO A 21 11.11 51.59 -99.70
CA PRO A 21 10.12 51.79 -98.65
C PRO A 21 9.30 50.52 -98.38
N GLY A 22 8.53 50.51 -97.30
CA GLY A 22 7.37 49.62 -97.23
C GLY A 22 6.89 49.25 -95.83
N LEU A 23 5.60 49.54 -95.64
CA LEU A 23 4.60 48.77 -94.88
C LEU A 23 4.46 49.03 -93.37
N LEU A 24 3.58 50.02 -93.11
CA LEU A 24 2.32 49.96 -92.35
C LEU A 24 2.30 49.31 -90.96
N GLY A 25 1.79 50.10 -90.00
CA GLY A 25 1.25 49.64 -88.73
C GLY A 25 0.74 50.81 -87.89
N ASP A 26 -0.53 51.16 -88.10
CA ASP A 26 -1.31 52.22 -87.44
C ASP A 26 -1.27 52.20 -85.90
N THR A 27 -1.37 53.38 -85.29
CA THR A 27 -2.47 53.73 -84.35
C THR A 27 -2.42 55.20 -83.92
N SER A 28 -3.50 55.92 -84.23
CA SER A 28 -4.27 56.83 -83.35
C SER A 28 -3.52 58.01 -82.70
N THR A 29 -3.57 59.23 -83.26
CA THR A 29 -4.58 60.31 -83.07
C THR A 29 -4.70 60.82 -81.62
N ASP A 30 -4.25 62.06 -81.36
CA ASP A 30 -5.15 63.21 -81.11
C ASP A 30 -4.40 64.51 -80.76
N ASP A 31 -4.94 65.60 -81.32
CA ASP A 31 -5.02 66.98 -80.85
C ASP A 31 -3.75 67.81 -80.53
N LEU A 32 -3.49 68.84 -81.35
CA LEU A 32 -3.71 70.25 -80.96
C LEU A 32 -3.49 71.23 -82.14
N ALA A 33 -4.33 72.26 -82.13
CA ALA A 33 -4.64 73.24 -83.18
C ALA A 33 -3.52 74.26 -83.53
N PRO A 34 -3.64 75.00 -84.66
CA PRO A 34 -2.63 75.92 -85.18
C PRO A 34 -2.84 77.36 -84.69
N PRO A 35 -1.85 78.25 -84.85
CA PRO A 35 -2.13 79.66 -85.04
C PRO A 35 -1.62 80.20 -86.38
N GLU A 36 -2.43 81.13 -86.86
CA GLU A 36 -2.38 81.91 -88.09
C GLU A 36 -1.22 82.92 -88.17
N ASN A 37 -0.83 83.19 -89.43
CA ASN A 37 -0.40 84.46 -90.05
C ASN A 37 0.76 85.25 -89.42
N ASP A 38 1.82 85.51 -90.22
CA ASP A 38 2.06 86.86 -90.79
C ASP A 38 3.32 86.94 -91.69
N PRO A 39 3.47 88.01 -92.49
CA PRO A 39 4.03 87.93 -93.84
C PRO A 39 5.52 88.26 -93.95
N LEU A 40 6.04 87.77 -95.08
CA LEU A 40 7.31 88.07 -95.72
C LEU A 40 7.73 89.54 -95.62
N ASP A 41 8.92 89.79 -95.05
CA ASP A 41 9.68 91.01 -95.33
C ASP A 41 11.06 90.66 -95.88
N SER A 42 11.35 91.25 -97.04
CA SER A 42 12.46 90.97 -97.93
C SER A 42 13.62 91.91 -97.59
N ASP A 43 14.65 91.40 -96.92
CA ASP A 43 15.91 92.14 -96.77
C ASP A 43 17.11 91.33 -97.30
N ARG A 44 17.68 91.81 -98.41
CA ARG A 44 18.84 91.22 -99.09
C ARG A 44 20.11 91.53 -98.28
N GLY A 45 20.36 90.71 -97.28
CA GLY A 45 21.66 90.65 -96.60
C GLY A 45 22.75 90.18 -97.57
N THR A 46 23.82 90.96 -97.69
CA THR A 46 25.04 90.64 -98.44
C THR A 46 25.59 89.28 -98.02
N GLY A 47 26.00 88.44 -98.97
CA GLY A 47 26.30 87.01 -98.78
C GLY A 47 27.29 86.62 -97.67
N THR A 48 28.05 87.56 -97.10
CA THR A 48 28.90 87.33 -95.92
C THR A 48 28.13 87.25 -94.60
N GLU A 49 26.99 87.95 -94.48
CA GLU A 49 26.19 87.97 -93.25
C GLU A 49 25.30 86.72 -93.13
N VAL A 50 24.82 86.20 -94.25
CA VAL A 50 24.08 84.92 -94.32
C VAL A 50 24.99 83.75 -93.94
N VAL A 51 26.25 83.77 -94.40
CA VAL A 51 27.24 82.74 -94.03
C VAL A 51 27.57 82.79 -92.53
N ASN A 52 27.73 83.97 -91.95
CA ASN A 52 27.99 84.09 -90.50
C ASN A 52 26.79 83.66 -89.64
N ARG A 53 25.55 83.96 -90.06
CA ARG A 53 24.33 83.47 -89.40
C ARG A 53 24.17 81.95 -89.52
N LEU A 54 24.44 81.40 -90.70
CA LEU A 54 24.45 79.94 -90.91
C LEU A 54 25.54 79.27 -90.07
N GLN A 55 26.72 79.85 -89.97
CA GLN A 55 27.81 79.30 -89.17
C GLN A 55 27.50 79.35 -87.67
N HIS A 56 26.87 80.42 -87.17
CA HIS A 56 26.38 80.50 -85.79
C HIS A 56 25.23 79.51 -85.53
N ALA A 57 24.30 79.36 -86.48
CA ALA A 57 23.21 78.40 -86.38
C ALA A 57 23.71 76.95 -86.37
N VAL A 58 24.69 76.63 -87.22
CA VAL A 58 25.35 75.30 -87.23
C VAL A 58 26.11 75.07 -85.92
N HIS A 59 26.82 76.05 -85.39
CA HIS A 59 27.50 75.91 -84.10
C HIS A 59 26.50 75.70 -82.95
N GLY A 60 25.39 76.44 -82.93
CA GLY A 60 24.31 76.25 -81.97
C GLY A 60 23.68 74.85 -82.05
N LEU A 61 23.43 74.35 -83.26
CA LEU A 61 22.93 72.99 -83.47
C LEU A 61 23.93 71.92 -83.01
N VAL A 62 25.22 72.12 -83.25
CA VAL A 62 26.27 71.21 -82.76
C VAL A 62 26.33 71.20 -81.24
N GLU A 63 26.25 72.37 -80.59
CA GLU A 63 26.17 72.45 -79.13
C GLU A 63 24.90 71.80 -78.56
N ASP A 64 23.75 71.97 -79.22
CA ASP A 64 22.49 71.37 -78.79
C ASP A 64 22.47 69.84 -78.99
N LEU A 65 23.12 69.35 -80.04
CA LEU A 65 23.38 67.92 -80.25
C LEU A 65 24.32 67.36 -79.19
N ASP A 66 25.40 68.04 -78.83
CA ASP A 66 26.30 67.62 -77.74
C ASP A 66 25.59 67.62 -76.37
N LYS A 67 24.76 68.63 -76.10
CA LYS A 67 23.91 68.64 -74.89
C LYS A 67 22.86 67.53 -74.92
N ALA A 68 22.31 67.19 -76.08
CA ALA A 68 21.38 66.08 -76.21
C ALA A 68 22.10 64.73 -76.00
N GLU A 69 23.28 64.54 -76.59
CA GLU A 69 24.12 63.35 -76.41
C GLU A 69 24.48 63.16 -74.94
N LYS A 70 24.96 64.21 -74.26
CA LYS A 70 25.23 64.16 -72.81
C LYS A 70 24.00 63.83 -71.97
N ARG A 71 22.83 64.38 -72.32
CA ARG A 71 21.55 64.05 -71.64
C ARG A 71 21.17 62.59 -71.86
N TRP A 72 21.38 62.05 -73.07
CA TRP A 72 21.13 60.66 -73.37
C TRP A 72 22.09 59.74 -72.64
N ASP A 73 23.39 60.03 -72.65
CA ASP A 73 24.39 59.24 -71.91
C ASP A 73 24.11 59.25 -70.39
N ALA A 74 23.69 60.38 -69.82
CA ALA A 74 23.28 60.45 -68.43
C ALA A 74 22.03 59.59 -68.13
N ARG A 75 21.03 59.59 -69.02
CA ARG A 75 19.84 58.72 -68.89
C ARG A 75 20.20 57.24 -69.03
N PHE A 76 21.08 56.89 -69.97
CA PHE A 76 21.54 55.52 -70.13
C PHE A 76 22.33 55.04 -68.92
N ALA A 77 23.23 55.86 -68.37
CA ALA A 77 23.96 55.55 -67.15
C ALA A 77 23.01 55.31 -65.96
N HIS A 78 21.97 56.15 -65.83
CA HIS A 78 20.94 55.97 -64.80
C HIS A 78 20.15 54.67 -64.97
N ILE A 79 19.73 54.34 -66.20
CA ILE A 79 19.03 53.08 -66.49
C ILE A 79 19.93 51.86 -66.24
N GLU A 80 21.22 51.95 -66.57
CA GLU A 80 22.19 50.89 -66.29
C GLU A 80 22.37 50.69 -64.78
N GLU A 81 22.42 51.77 -64.01
CA GLU A 81 22.44 51.72 -62.54
C GLU A 81 21.16 51.11 -61.96
N GLU A 82 19.98 51.51 -62.44
CA GLU A 82 18.70 50.93 -62.02
C GLU A 82 18.61 49.43 -62.35
N ALA A 83 19.08 49.02 -63.54
CA ALA A 83 19.13 47.62 -63.94
C ALA A 83 20.09 46.81 -63.05
N GLU A 84 21.26 47.36 -62.71
CA GLU A 84 22.17 46.74 -61.74
C GLU A 84 21.55 46.62 -60.35
N GLN A 85 20.89 47.66 -59.86
CA GLN A 85 20.19 47.63 -58.57
C GLN A 85 19.08 46.57 -58.55
N LEU A 86 18.31 46.46 -59.63
CA LEU A 86 17.26 45.46 -59.77
C LEU A 86 17.84 44.04 -59.77
N MET A 87 18.95 43.80 -60.50
CA MET A 87 19.64 42.52 -60.50
C MET A 87 20.20 42.15 -59.11
N ARG A 88 20.74 43.12 -58.37
CA ARG A 88 21.19 42.91 -56.98
C ARG A 88 20.02 42.50 -56.08
N ARG A 89 18.90 43.24 -56.12
CA ARG A 89 17.67 42.91 -55.35
C ARG A 89 17.12 41.54 -55.70
N HIS A 90 17.07 41.19 -56.99
CA HIS A 90 16.66 39.87 -57.43
C HIS A 90 17.59 38.78 -56.88
N GLY A 91 18.90 39.02 -56.90
CA GLY A 91 19.89 38.14 -56.28
C GLY A 91 19.67 37.91 -54.79
N ASP A 92 19.34 38.97 -54.03
CA ASP A 92 19.01 38.89 -52.60
C ASP A 92 17.73 38.09 -52.35
N ILE A 93 16.67 38.32 -53.12
CA ILE A 93 15.41 37.57 -53.03
C ILE A 93 15.67 36.08 -53.29
N CYS A 94 16.44 35.73 -54.33
CA CYS A 94 16.78 34.34 -54.62
C CYS A 94 17.66 33.68 -53.55
N ARG A 95 18.46 34.45 -52.79
CA ARG A 95 19.20 33.95 -51.63
C ARG A 95 18.25 33.69 -50.47
N SER A 96 17.44 34.69 -50.10
CA SER A 96 16.45 34.59 -49.04
C SER A 96 15.48 33.42 -49.24
N MET A 97 15.03 33.19 -50.48
CA MET A 97 14.12 32.08 -50.80
C MET A 97 14.80 30.71 -50.66
N ARG A 98 16.09 30.61 -51.01
CA ARG A 98 16.87 29.37 -50.80
C ARG A 98 17.11 29.10 -49.32
N ASP A 99 17.38 30.13 -48.53
CA ASP A 99 17.58 29.97 -47.09
C ASP A 99 16.27 29.59 -46.38
N SER A 100 15.14 30.23 -46.76
CA SER A 100 13.82 29.84 -46.28
C SER A 100 13.44 28.40 -46.67
N LYS A 101 13.86 27.94 -47.86
CA LYS A 101 13.67 26.55 -48.27
C LYS A 101 14.49 25.59 -47.42
N ARG A 102 15.77 25.90 -47.14
CA ARG A 102 16.61 25.08 -46.25
C ARG A 102 16.02 24.96 -44.84
N THR A 103 15.49 26.06 -44.30
CA THR A 103 14.83 26.01 -42.98
C THR A 103 13.55 25.16 -43.03
N HIS A 104 12.76 25.26 -44.11
CA HIS A 104 11.57 24.44 -44.30
C HIS A 104 11.91 22.94 -44.41
N ASP A 105 12.93 22.60 -45.19
CA ASP A 105 13.40 21.22 -45.34
C ASP A 105 13.89 20.69 -43.97
N GLY A 106 14.67 21.48 -43.23
CA GLY A 106 15.11 21.12 -41.87
C GLY A 106 13.95 20.90 -40.88
N THR A 107 12.92 21.75 -40.91
CA THR A 107 11.72 21.53 -40.09
C THR A 107 10.93 20.28 -40.50
N THR A 108 10.91 19.96 -41.80
CA THR A 108 10.25 18.74 -42.31
C THR A 108 10.97 17.48 -41.79
N ASP A 109 12.30 17.50 -41.81
CA ASP A 109 13.12 16.41 -41.25
C ASP A 109 12.87 16.25 -39.74
N HIS A 110 12.75 17.34 -38.99
CA HIS A 110 12.43 17.26 -37.55
C HIS A 110 11.02 16.71 -37.29
N ILE A 111 10.04 17.06 -38.12
CA ILE A 111 8.67 16.53 -38.01
C ILE A 111 8.67 15.02 -38.26
N THR A 112 9.32 14.55 -39.33
CA THR A 112 9.41 13.12 -39.63
C THR A 112 10.16 12.32 -38.57
N GLN A 113 11.19 12.92 -37.94
CA GLN A 113 11.85 12.33 -36.78
C GLN A 113 10.91 12.20 -35.58
N LEU A 114 10.15 13.26 -35.24
CA LEU A 114 9.18 13.21 -34.15
C LEU A 114 8.07 12.18 -34.41
N GLU A 115 7.62 12.05 -35.66
CA GLU A 115 6.65 11.02 -36.03
C GLU A 115 7.19 9.60 -35.80
N ALA A 116 8.47 9.35 -36.12
CA ALA A 116 9.13 8.09 -35.82
C ALA A 116 9.23 7.82 -34.30
N GLU A 117 9.66 8.82 -33.51
CA GLU A 117 9.73 8.70 -32.05
C GLU A 117 8.36 8.45 -31.41
N VAL A 118 7.29 9.06 -31.94
CA VAL A 118 5.90 8.82 -31.48
C VAL A 118 5.44 7.39 -31.80
N LEU A 119 5.84 6.83 -32.94
CA LEU A 119 5.54 5.44 -33.29
C LEU A 119 6.26 4.45 -32.36
N ASP A 120 7.53 4.70 -32.05
CA ASP A 120 8.30 3.89 -31.10
C ASP A 120 7.67 3.95 -29.69
N LEU A 121 7.28 5.15 -29.23
CA LEU A 121 6.57 5.31 -27.95
C LEU A 121 5.23 4.56 -27.93
N ARG A 122 4.51 4.50 -29.06
CA ARG A 122 3.26 3.76 -29.18
C ARG A 122 3.48 2.24 -29.08
N GLU A 123 4.60 1.73 -29.61
CA GLU A 123 4.98 0.32 -29.47
C GLU A 123 5.28 -0.01 -28.00
N VAL A 124 6.10 0.80 -27.33
CA VAL A 124 6.41 0.65 -25.89
C VAL A 124 5.13 0.70 -25.04
N LEU A 125 4.21 1.62 -25.32
CA LEU A 125 2.91 1.69 -24.63
C LEU A 125 2.06 0.45 -24.87
N SER A 126 2.12 -0.15 -26.06
CA SER A 126 1.40 -1.37 -26.40
C SER A 126 1.97 -2.58 -25.66
N GLU A 127 3.30 -2.67 -25.54
CA GLU A 127 3.97 -3.69 -24.73
C GLU A 127 3.66 -3.54 -23.24
N LEU A 128 3.71 -2.32 -22.72
CA LEU A 128 3.36 -2.04 -21.34
C LEU A 128 1.91 -2.41 -21.05
N THR A 129 0.98 -2.06 -21.95
CA THR A 129 -0.44 -2.42 -21.82
C THR A 129 -0.62 -3.95 -21.81
N ARG A 130 0.13 -4.68 -22.64
CA ARG A 130 0.10 -6.15 -22.69
C ARG A 130 0.66 -6.76 -21.40
N SER A 131 1.77 -6.23 -20.89
CA SER A 131 2.41 -6.64 -19.64
C SER A 131 1.50 -6.42 -18.43
N VAL A 132 0.94 -5.21 -18.30
CA VAL A 132 -0.04 -4.86 -17.26
C VAL A 132 -1.27 -5.76 -17.35
N GLY A 133 -1.77 -6.02 -18.57
CA GLY A 133 -2.87 -6.96 -18.78
C GLY A 133 -2.55 -8.40 -18.33
N SER A 134 -1.30 -8.85 -18.48
CA SER A 134 -0.86 -10.16 -17.97
C SER A 134 -0.79 -10.18 -16.45
N ALA A 135 -0.18 -9.17 -15.83
CA ALA A 135 -0.10 -9.05 -14.39
C ALA A 135 -1.50 -9.01 -13.74
N PHE A 136 -2.48 -8.33 -14.34
CA PHE A 136 -3.86 -8.34 -13.85
C PHE A 136 -4.52 -9.73 -13.95
N ARG A 137 -4.22 -10.54 -14.97
CA ARG A 137 -4.69 -11.93 -15.06
C ARG A 137 -4.10 -12.78 -13.95
N GLU A 138 -2.78 -12.68 -13.72
CA GLU A 138 -2.10 -13.41 -12.64
C GLU A 138 -2.65 -13.03 -11.25
N VAL A 139 -2.89 -11.73 -10.99
CA VAL A 139 -3.49 -11.26 -9.74
C VAL A 139 -4.92 -11.79 -9.58
N LYS A 140 -5.69 -11.86 -10.69
CA LYS A 140 -7.04 -12.44 -10.67
C LYS A 140 -7.00 -13.93 -10.33
N GLU A 141 -6.12 -14.70 -10.99
CA GLU A 141 -5.92 -16.13 -10.72
C GLU A 141 -5.46 -16.37 -9.27
N HIS A 142 -4.52 -15.55 -8.76
CA HIS A 142 -4.08 -15.63 -7.37
C HIS A 142 -5.22 -15.33 -6.38
N LYS A 143 -6.10 -14.37 -6.70
CA LYS A 143 -7.28 -14.06 -5.88
C LYS A 143 -8.29 -15.20 -5.88
N GLU A 144 -8.49 -15.87 -7.02
CA GLU A 144 -9.35 -17.04 -7.14
C GLU A 144 -8.76 -18.24 -6.37
N HIS A 145 -7.46 -18.48 -6.50
CA HIS A 145 -6.75 -19.50 -5.72
C HIS A 145 -6.83 -19.24 -4.22
N ARG A 146 -6.66 -17.98 -3.78
CA ARG A 146 -6.83 -17.62 -2.36
C ARG A 146 -8.25 -17.88 -1.86
N ARG A 147 -9.28 -17.60 -2.68
CA ARG A 147 -10.68 -17.92 -2.34
C ARG A 147 -10.90 -19.43 -2.24
N GLU A 148 -10.28 -20.21 -3.12
CA GLU A 148 -10.32 -21.67 -3.09
C GLU A 148 -9.71 -22.23 -1.80
N VAL A 149 -8.48 -21.81 -1.49
CA VAL A 149 -7.78 -22.21 -0.26
C VAL A 149 -8.60 -21.81 0.97
N GLN A 150 -9.21 -20.63 0.96
CA GLN A 150 -10.05 -20.18 2.07
C GLN A 150 -11.34 -21.00 2.20
N ARG A 151 -11.91 -21.50 1.09
CA ARG A 151 -13.04 -22.43 1.12
C ARG A 151 -12.62 -23.77 1.74
N ILE A 152 -11.53 -24.36 1.27
CA ILE A 152 -10.97 -25.62 1.80
C ILE A 152 -10.67 -25.50 3.30
N LEU A 153 -10.06 -24.38 3.74
CA LEU A 153 -9.79 -24.14 5.16
C LEU A 153 -11.08 -24.00 5.98
N SER A 154 -12.12 -23.38 5.43
CA SER A 154 -13.43 -23.26 6.08
C SER A 154 -14.10 -24.63 6.22
N ASP A 155 -14.03 -25.47 5.19
CA ASP A 155 -14.59 -26.82 5.20
C ASP A 155 -13.85 -27.70 6.20
N ASN A 156 -12.51 -27.70 6.18
CA ASN A 156 -11.69 -28.42 7.16
C ASN A 156 -11.96 -27.97 8.60
N LYS A 157 -12.16 -26.66 8.82
CA LYS A 157 -12.53 -26.13 10.13
C LYS A 157 -13.90 -26.64 10.60
N ASN A 158 -14.86 -26.76 9.70
CA ASN A 158 -16.19 -27.28 10.01
C ASN A 158 -16.13 -28.79 10.32
N THR A 159 -15.37 -29.57 9.55
CA THR A 159 -15.12 -30.99 9.84
C THR A 159 -14.47 -31.19 11.20
N LEU A 160 -13.42 -30.43 11.51
CA LEU A 160 -12.74 -30.51 12.80
C LEU A 160 -13.67 -30.14 13.97
N ARG A 161 -14.57 -29.18 13.79
CA ARG A 161 -15.61 -28.86 14.80
C ARG A 161 -16.58 -30.01 15.01
N ALA A 162 -17.01 -30.67 13.93
CA ALA A 162 -17.89 -31.84 14.03
C ALA A 162 -17.20 -32.98 14.80
N ASP A 163 -15.94 -33.25 14.51
CA ASP A 163 -15.14 -34.27 15.21
C ASP A 163 -14.96 -33.94 16.70
N ILE A 164 -14.71 -32.68 17.04
CA ILE A 164 -14.63 -32.21 18.43
C ILE A 164 -15.96 -32.46 19.16
N HIS A 165 -17.09 -32.17 18.53
CA HIS A 165 -18.40 -32.42 19.12
C HIS A 165 -18.68 -33.92 19.30
N ASP A 166 -18.27 -34.77 18.37
CA ASP A 166 -18.38 -36.23 18.52
C ASP A 166 -17.52 -36.76 19.66
N LEU A 167 -16.28 -36.28 19.79
CA LEU A 167 -15.40 -36.61 20.92
C LEU A 167 -15.99 -36.15 22.26
N GLN A 168 -16.56 -34.94 22.33
CA GLN A 168 -17.24 -34.46 23.53
C GLN A 168 -18.43 -35.35 23.91
N ARG A 169 -19.21 -35.81 22.93
CA ARG A 169 -20.32 -36.74 23.16
C ARG A 169 -19.81 -38.07 23.73
N LYS A 170 -18.75 -38.64 23.13
CA LYS A 170 -18.12 -39.88 23.60
C LYS A 170 -17.57 -39.76 25.02
N ILE A 171 -16.93 -38.63 25.35
CA ILE A 171 -16.47 -38.35 26.71
C ILE A 171 -17.65 -38.33 27.68
N GLY A 172 -18.75 -37.67 27.34
CA GLY A 172 -19.96 -37.67 28.17
C GLY A 172 -20.55 -39.06 28.40
N THR A 173 -20.56 -39.92 27.37
CA THR A 173 -20.99 -41.32 27.51
C THR A 173 -20.06 -42.10 28.44
N LEU A 174 -18.74 -41.97 28.29
CA LEU A 174 -17.77 -42.65 29.16
C LEU A 174 -17.83 -42.15 30.62
N GLU A 175 -18.09 -40.86 30.83
CA GLU A 175 -18.32 -40.31 32.17
C GLU A 175 -19.57 -40.92 32.80
N LEU A 176 -20.68 -41.01 32.06
CA LEU A 176 -21.91 -41.66 32.51
C LEU A 176 -21.66 -43.14 32.87
N ASP A 177 -21.02 -43.91 31.98
CA ASP A 177 -20.69 -45.32 32.23
C ASP A 177 -19.82 -45.48 33.48
N THR A 178 -18.87 -44.57 33.69
CA THR A 178 -18.02 -44.56 34.89
C THR A 178 -18.84 -44.30 36.15
N THR A 179 -19.85 -43.41 36.11
CA THR A 179 -20.74 -43.19 37.25
C THR A 179 -21.63 -44.40 37.54
N VAL A 180 -22.17 -45.06 36.52
CA VAL A 180 -22.95 -46.30 36.64
C VAL A 180 -22.10 -47.43 37.22
N MET A 181 -20.86 -47.60 36.75
CA MET A 181 -19.94 -48.59 37.29
C MET A 181 -19.57 -48.32 38.76
N LYS A 182 -19.45 -47.05 39.16
CA LYS A 182 -19.22 -46.67 40.56
C LYS A 182 -20.43 -46.97 41.45
N SER A 183 -21.65 -46.66 41.00
CA SER A 183 -22.85 -46.97 41.76
C SER A 183 -23.07 -48.48 41.88
N GLN A 184 -22.84 -49.24 40.80
CA GLN A 184 -22.92 -50.70 40.81
C GLN A 184 -21.93 -51.33 41.79
N ARG A 185 -20.67 -50.86 41.82
CA ARG A 185 -19.69 -51.31 42.82
C ARG A 185 -20.13 -50.99 44.25
N GLY A 186 -20.81 -49.87 44.46
CA GLY A 186 -21.41 -49.53 45.76
C GLY A 186 -22.49 -50.53 46.19
N VAL A 187 -23.38 -50.89 45.25
CA VAL A 187 -24.42 -51.92 45.47
C VAL A 187 -23.80 -53.28 45.75
N ASP A 188 -22.81 -53.69 44.96
CA ASP A 188 -22.12 -54.97 45.12
C ASP A 188 -21.40 -55.05 46.47
N ARG A 189 -20.72 -53.97 46.90
CA ARG A 189 -20.10 -53.88 48.23
C ARG A 189 -21.13 -53.99 49.36
N ALA A 190 -22.25 -53.29 49.26
CA ALA A 190 -23.32 -53.39 50.26
C ALA A 190 -23.96 -54.80 50.29
N ARG A 191 -23.95 -55.53 49.17
CA ARG A 191 -24.40 -56.92 49.09
C ARG A 191 -23.40 -57.87 49.74
N THR A 192 -22.10 -57.70 49.50
CA THR A 192 -21.07 -58.51 50.14
C THR A 192 -21.06 -58.30 51.64
N GLU A 193 -21.18 -57.06 52.13
CA GLU A 193 -21.27 -56.75 53.57
C GLU A 193 -22.50 -57.42 54.22
N ARG A 194 -23.66 -57.41 53.57
CA ARG A 194 -24.86 -58.15 54.04
C ARG A 194 -24.64 -59.66 54.08
N MET A 195 -23.93 -60.21 53.10
CA MET A 195 -23.62 -61.63 53.04
C MET A 195 -22.63 -62.01 54.16
N GLU A 196 -21.62 -61.19 54.40
CA GLU A 196 -20.67 -61.35 55.51
C GLU A 196 -21.36 -61.29 56.87
N GLN A 197 -22.26 -60.32 57.08
CA GLN A 197 -23.10 -60.26 58.29
C GLN A 197 -23.97 -61.52 58.46
N SER A 198 -24.58 -62.01 57.37
CA SER A 198 -25.39 -63.22 57.41
C SER A 198 -24.55 -64.46 57.76
N MET A 199 -23.32 -64.56 57.22
CA MET A 199 -22.39 -65.62 57.60
C MET A 199 -22.00 -65.53 59.08
N ALA A 200 -21.71 -64.33 59.59
CA ALA A 200 -21.36 -64.14 61.00
C ALA A 200 -22.51 -64.57 61.94
N VAL A 201 -23.76 -64.28 61.57
CA VAL A 201 -24.95 -64.78 62.30
C VAL A 201 -25.02 -66.30 62.24
N LEU A 202 -24.81 -66.91 61.08
CA LEU A 202 -24.79 -68.37 60.93
C LEU A 202 -23.69 -69.01 61.79
N GLU A 203 -22.47 -68.47 61.80
CA GLU A 203 -21.37 -68.94 62.65
C GLU A 203 -21.69 -68.82 64.15
N ALA A 204 -22.33 -67.71 64.57
CA ALA A 204 -22.77 -67.54 65.95
C ALA A 204 -23.87 -68.55 66.33
N THR A 205 -24.83 -68.82 65.44
CA THR A 205 -25.86 -69.83 65.67
C THR A 205 -25.27 -71.24 65.74
N ASP A 206 -24.32 -71.59 64.86
CA ASP A 206 -23.62 -72.86 64.89
C ASP A 206 -22.80 -73.04 66.19
N GLY A 207 -22.13 -71.97 66.64
CA GLY A 207 -21.47 -71.95 67.95
C GLY A 207 -22.43 -72.19 69.11
N THR A 208 -23.64 -71.61 69.04
CA THR A 208 -24.70 -71.82 70.04
C THR A 208 -25.19 -73.26 70.03
N ILE A 209 -25.43 -73.84 68.85
CA ILE A 209 -25.82 -75.25 68.67
C ILE A 209 -24.73 -76.19 69.20
N ARG A 210 -23.45 -75.95 68.89
CA ARG A 210 -22.35 -76.76 69.44
C ARG A 210 -22.28 -76.68 70.96
N ASN A 211 -22.53 -75.50 71.54
CA ASN A 211 -22.56 -75.35 73.00
C ASN A 211 -23.76 -76.04 73.65
N THR A 212 -24.94 -76.00 73.03
CA THR A 212 -26.12 -76.72 73.53
C THR A 212 -25.91 -78.23 73.42
N LEU A 213 -25.34 -78.72 72.32
CA LEU A 213 -24.96 -80.12 72.16
C LEU A 213 -23.98 -80.58 73.26
N ARG A 214 -22.88 -79.85 73.49
CA ARG A 214 -21.95 -80.17 74.60
C ARG A 214 -22.59 -80.12 75.98
N ARG A 215 -23.60 -79.27 76.17
CA ARG A 215 -24.34 -79.20 77.43
C ARG A 215 -25.27 -80.40 77.57
N LEU A 216 -25.94 -80.80 76.49
CA LEU A 216 -26.76 -82.01 76.47
C LEU A 216 -25.91 -83.27 76.68
N GLU A 217 -24.73 -83.36 76.06
CA GLU A 217 -23.76 -84.44 76.29
C GLU A 217 -23.36 -84.52 77.77
N ARG A 218 -22.97 -83.38 78.39
CA ARG A 218 -22.67 -83.33 79.83
C ARG A 218 -23.87 -83.70 80.71
N ASN A 219 -25.06 -83.20 80.39
CA ASN A 219 -26.26 -83.54 81.13
C ASN A 219 -26.60 -85.04 80.98
N MET A 220 -26.34 -85.64 79.82
CA MET A 220 -26.50 -87.07 79.60
C MET A 220 -25.48 -87.89 80.39
N GLU A 221 -24.23 -87.46 80.47
CA GLU A 221 -23.21 -88.05 81.35
C GLU A 221 -23.65 -87.94 82.82
N GLU A 222 -24.11 -86.77 83.26
CA GLU A 222 -24.58 -86.54 84.63
C GLU A 222 -25.84 -87.37 84.96
N ILE A 223 -26.78 -87.53 84.02
CA ILE A 223 -27.93 -88.42 84.18
C ILE A 223 -27.49 -89.90 84.19
N SER A 224 -26.48 -90.28 83.40
CA SER A 224 -25.91 -91.62 83.41
C SER A 224 -25.22 -91.93 84.76
N ASP A 225 -24.53 -90.95 85.34
CA ASP A 225 -23.89 -91.04 86.65
C ASP A 225 -24.92 -91.03 87.80
N LEU A 226 -26.00 -90.25 87.68
CA LEU A 226 -27.13 -90.30 88.61
C LEU A 226 -27.91 -91.61 88.48
N SER A 227 -28.02 -92.18 87.29
CA SER A 227 -28.60 -93.51 87.05
C SER A 227 -27.74 -94.63 87.65
N HIS A 228 -26.44 -94.44 87.83
CA HIS A 228 -25.55 -95.39 88.52
C HIS A 228 -25.55 -95.22 90.05
N ASN A 229 -26.09 -94.11 90.57
CA ASN A 229 -26.19 -93.84 92.02
C ASN A 229 -27.63 -93.91 92.57
N SER A 230 -28.61 -94.28 91.75
CA SER A 230 -30.03 -94.37 92.13
C SER A 230 -30.46 -95.81 92.47
N ASP A 231 -29.69 -96.46 93.34
CA ASP A 231 -30.15 -97.54 94.21
C ASP A 231 -30.12 -96.97 95.63
N LEU A 232 -31.17 -96.25 96.04
CA LEU A 232 -31.72 -96.19 97.41
C LEU A 232 -32.65 -94.97 97.62
N ALA A 233 -33.91 -95.30 97.92
CA ALA A 233 -34.85 -94.64 98.83
C ALA A 233 -35.60 -93.35 98.42
N MET A 234 -36.92 -93.53 98.26
CA MET A 234 -38.02 -92.59 98.54
C MET A 234 -37.97 -92.05 100.00
N PRO A 235 -38.45 -90.83 100.31
CA PRO A 235 -39.84 -90.57 100.75
C PRO A 235 -40.41 -89.20 100.24
N VAL A 236 -41.71 -88.93 100.00
CA VAL A 236 -42.96 -88.92 100.82
C VAL A 236 -43.11 -87.71 101.79
N LEU A 237 -44.10 -86.82 101.46
CA LEU A 237 -44.87 -85.81 102.27
C LEU A 237 -44.17 -84.48 102.65
N ASP A 238 -44.79 -83.28 102.77
CA ASP A 238 -46.19 -82.83 102.83
C ASP A 238 -46.34 -81.27 102.74
N GLU A 239 -47.57 -80.79 102.50
CA GLU A 239 -48.23 -79.51 102.93
C GLU A 239 -47.92 -78.09 102.33
N VAL A 240 -48.74 -77.66 101.34
CA VAL A 240 -49.78 -76.55 101.26
C VAL A 240 -49.66 -75.39 102.30
N PRO A 241 -49.86 -74.04 102.00
CA PRO A 241 -51.15 -73.48 101.53
C PRO A 241 -51.07 -72.09 100.78
N PRO A 242 -52.12 -71.23 100.67
CA PRO A 242 -52.70 -70.80 99.37
C PRO A 242 -52.78 -69.26 99.20
N ARG A 243 -53.46 -68.79 98.13
CA ARG A 243 -53.79 -67.39 97.71
C ARG A 243 -52.80 -66.83 96.68
N SER A 244 -53.18 -66.18 95.58
CA SER A 244 -54.49 -65.73 95.08
C SER A 244 -54.30 -65.13 93.68
N ARG A 245 -55.30 -65.34 92.82
CA ARG A 245 -55.83 -64.39 91.82
C ARG A 245 -54.92 -63.89 90.67
N SER A 246 -55.48 -64.06 89.46
CA SER A 246 -55.61 -63.07 88.40
C SER A 246 -54.65 -63.21 87.21
N LEU A 247 -55.28 -63.28 86.03
CA LEU A 247 -54.76 -63.18 84.65
C LEU A 247 -54.19 -64.50 84.07
N ALA A 248 -54.82 -65.26 83.16
CA ALA A 248 -55.80 -64.98 82.11
C ALA A 248 -55.45 -63.74 81.27
N GLU A 249 -55.04 -63.96 80.01
CA GLU A 249 -54.53 -63.00 79.02
C GLU A 249 -52.99 -62.88 78.98
N GLU A 250 -52.33 -63.68 78.13
CA GLU A 250 -51.16 -63.28 77.30
C GLU A 250 -50.62 -64.44 76.41
N LEU A 251 -51.50 -65.33 75.97
CA LEU A 251 -51.31 -66.06 74.71
C LEU A 251 -52.50 -65.68 73.84
N ILE A 252 -52.23 -65.22 72.61
CA ILE A 252 -53.14 -64.62 71.62
C ILE A 252 -53.19 -63.08 71.71
N CYS A 253 -52.24 -62.42 71.02
CA CYS A 253 -52.42 -61.18 70.23
C CYS A 253 -51.04 -60.61 69.83
N ALA A 254 -50.49 -61.08 68.70
CA ALA A 254 -49.50 -60.35 67.92
C ALA A 254 -49.64 -60.70 66.43
N GLU A 255 -50.87 -60.68 65.95
CA GLU A 255 -51.23 -60.62 64.54
C GLU A 255 -52.26 -59.50 64.38
N ALA A 256 -51.98 -58.59 63.43
CA ALA A 256 -52.80 -57.48 62.93
C ALA A 256 -52.87 -56.17 63.76
N PHE A 257 -52.03 -55.19 63.38
CA PHE A 257 -52.52 -53.82 63.17
C PHE A 257 -51.75 -53.13 62.02
N GLU A 258 -52.49 -52.81 60.97
CA GLU A 258 -52.09 -52.04 59.79
C GLU A 258 -51.97 -50.53 60.08
N ARG A 259 -51.27 -49.83 59.16
CA ARG A 259 -51.39 -48.42 58.72
C ARG A 259 -50.39 -47.36 59.22
N MET A 260 -50.04 -46.52 58.24
CA MET A 260 -49.23 -45.28 58.22
C MET A 260 -47.73 -45.53 58.02
N GLU A 261 -47.03 -45.08 56.97
CA GLU A 261 -47.28 -44.15 55.86
C GLU A 261 -46.37 -44.53 54.67
N GLU A 262 -46.91 -44.53 53.45
CA GLU A 262 -46.16 -44.51 52.18
C GLU A 262 -45.99 -43.06 51.70
N PRO A 263 -44.83 -42.66 51.14
CA PRO A 263 -44.78 -41.51 50.26
C PRO A 263 -44.94 -41.94 48.80
N ASN A 264 -46.18 -41.75 48.32
CA ASN A 264 -46.56 -41.19 47.03
C ASN A 264 -45.48 -41.18 45.92
N VAL A 265 -45.54 -42.17 45.01
CA VAL A 265 -44.88 -42.15 43.70
C VAL A 265 -45.96 -41.95 42.64
N GLU A 266 -45.97 -40.78 42.02
CA GLU A 266 -46.85 -40.44 40.91
C GLU A 266 -46.47 -41.24 39.65
N HIS A 267 -47.47 -41.91 39.07
CA HIS A 267 -47.46 -42.48 37.74
C HIS A 267 -47.76 -41.42 36.68
N HIS A 268 -46.99 -41.41 35.57
CA HIS A 268 -47.50 -41.18 34.20
C HIS A 268 -46.41 -41.57 33.15
N PRO A 269 -46.78 -41.81 31.87
CA PRO A 269 -46.86 -43.17 31.34
C PRO A 269 -45.75 -43.53 30.33
N LEU A 270 -45.57 -44.86 30.18
CA LEU A 270 -44.81 -45.53 29.14
C LEU A 270 -45.38 -45.22 27.75
N ALA A 271 -44.56 -44.61 26.89
CA ALA A 271 -44.74 -44.59 25.46
C ALA A 271 -43.92 -45.73 24.83
N THR A 272 -44.63 -46.69 24.27
CA THR A 272 -44.13 -47.74 23.38
C THR A 272 -43.60 -47.12 22.09
N LEU A 273 -42.31 -47.31 21.77
CA LEU A 273 -41.75 -46.97 20.46
C LEU A 273 -41.38 -48.25 19.72
N THR A 274 -42.16 -48.48 18.67
CA THR A 274 -42.08 -49.53 17.67
C THR A 274 -40.90 -49.26 16.73
N LEU A 275 -40.01 -50.24 16.57
CA LEU A 275 -39.02 -50.31 15.50
C LEU A 275 -39.72 -50.70 14.19
N ALA A 276 -39.65 -49.83 13.19
CA ALA A 276 -39.91 -50.17 11.79
C ALA A 276 -38.87 -49.46 10.92
N GLY A 277 -38.05 -50.25 10.23
CA GLY A 277 -37.26 -49.78 9.11
C GLY A 277 -38.13 -49.67 7.86
N CYS A 278 -37.77 -48.76 6.95
CA CYS A 278 -38.11 -48.86 5.54
C CYS A 278 -37.13 -48.01 4.71
N GLU A 279 -36.68 -48.64 3.63
CA GLU A 279 -35.84 -48.12 2.55
C GLU A 279 -36.66 -47.28 1.54
N SER A 280 -35.97 -46.82 0.49
CA SER A 280 -36.41 -46.17 -0.77
C SER A 280 -36.51 -44.63 -0.72
N SER A 281 -35.76 -43.86 -1.52
CA SER A 281 -35.63 -43.78 -2.99
C SER A 281 -36.90 -43.33 -3.69
N SER A 282 -36.96 -42.09 -4.16
CA SER A 282 -37.26 -41.73 -5.56
C SER A 282 -37.44 -40.22 -5.78
N ASP A 283 -37.10 -39.84 -7.01
CA ASP A 283 -37.12 -38.54 -7.67
C ASP A 283 -38.50 -37.86 -7.75
N LEU A 284 -38.51 -36.55 -8.04
CA LEU A 284 -39.24 -35.87 -9.15
C LEU A 284 -39.25 -34.34 -8.93
N SER A 285 -38.66 -33.57 -9.86
CA SER A 285 -39.35 -32.70 -10.84
C SER A 285 -40.20 -31.58 -10.23
N SER A 286 -39.75 -30.32 -10.26
CA SER A 286 -40.03 -29.35 -11.34
C SER A 286 -41.52 -29.14 -11.64
N CYS A 287 -42.04 -27.93 -11.35
CA CYS A 287 -42.92 -27.13 -12.21
C CYS A 287 -43.37 -25.81 -11.54
N SER A 288 -42.90 -24.70 -12.13
CA SER A 288 -43.66 -23.50 -12.55
C SER A 288 -44.85 -22.97 -11.72
N GLY A 289 -44.76 -21.68 -11.38
CA GLY A 289 -45.60 -20.68 -12.05
C GLY A 289 -46.76 -20.03 -11.28
N ALA A 290 -46.76 -18.69 -11.35
CA ALA A 290 -47.93 -17.80 -11.45
C ALA A 290 -48.58 -17.23 -10.16
N THR A 291 -48.33 -15.92 -9.99
CA THR A 291 -49.30 -14.84 -9.74
C THR A 291 -50.37 -14.99 -8.66
N THR A 292 -50.36 -14.06 -7.70
CA THR A 292 -51.61 -13.41 -7.25
C THR A 292 -51.33 -12.01 -6.74
N SER A 293 -52.28 -11.15 -7.07
CA SER A 293 -52.32 -9.71 -6.97
C SER A 293 -53.05 -9.27 -5.69
N ALA A 294 -52.79 -8.02 -5.31
CA ALA A 294 -53.70 -7.06 -4.65
C ALA A 294 -54.07 -7.23 -3.16
N ALA A 295 -53.56 -6.30 -2.35
CA ALA A 295 -54.28 -5.42 -1.41
C ALA A 295 -53.20 -4.53 -0.74
N GLY A 296 -53.24 -3.20 -0.62
CA GLY A 296 -54.34 -2.23 -0.59
C GLY A 296 -54.30 -1.50 0.77
N MET A 297 -54.24 -0.15 0.75
CA MET A 297 -54.42 0.83 1.87
C MET A 297 -53.14 1.35 2.59
N PRO A 298 -53.15 2.57 3.19
CA PRO A 298 -53.12 3.86 2.48
C PRO A 298 -52.10 4.88 3.05
N ASP A 299 -52.02 5.99 2.33
CA ASP A 299 -51.36 7.28 2.60
C ASP A 299 -51.81 7.96 3.92
N PRO A 300 -51.00 8.86 4.49
CA PRO A 300 -51.53 10.21 4.73
C PRO A 300 -50.55 11.36 4.41
N THR A 301 -50.99 12.23 3.49
CA THR A 301 -50.87 13.70 3.51
C THR A 301 -51.22 14.32 4.87
N ALA A 302 -50.84 15.52 5.32
CA ALA A 302 -50.00 16.63 4.88
C ALA A 302 -49.96 17.68 6.03
N LEU A 303 -49.24 18.79 5.81
CA LEU A 303 -49.32 20.12 6.47
C LEU A 303 -48.41 20.38 7.68
N ASN A 304 -47.38 21.22 7.51
CA ASN A 304 -47.51 22.61 7.99
C ASN A 304 -46.49 23.56 7.36
N ASP A 305 -47.00 24.74 6.98
CA ASP A 305 -46.32 25.93 6.50
C ASP A 305 -45.61 26.70 7.63
N GLY A 306 -44.67 27.61 7.29
CA GLY A 306 -44.29 28.67 8.22
C GLY A 306 -42.97 29.39 7.92
N SER A 307 -43.06 30.52 7.23
CA SER A 307 -41.97 31.40 6.78
C SER A 307 -41.47 32.41 7.85
N THR A 308 -40.26 32.93 7.60
CA THR A 308 -39.79 34.33 7.82
C THR A 308 -39.16 34.77 9.17
N SER A 309 -37.93 35.32 9.06
CA SER A 309 -37.52 36.68 9.50
C SER A 309 -36.41 36.83 10.57
N GLN A 310 -35.31 37.44 10.11
CA GLN A 310 -34.55 38.59 10.66
C GLN A 310 -34.02 38.63 12.13
N HIS A 311 -32.70 38.89 12.21
CA HIS A 311 -31.87 39.66 13.19
C HIS A 311 -32.58 40.59 14.21
N PRO A 312 -31.93 41.04 15.33
CA PRO A 312 -30.50 41.36 15.48
C PRO A 312 -29.81 41.05 16.83
N LEU A 313 -28.51 41.39 16.86
CA LEU A 313 -27.57 41.52 18.00
C LEU A 313 -28.12 42.32 19.20
N PRO A 314 -27.46 42.20 20.37
CA PRO A 314 -26.74 43.38 20.86
C PRO A 314 -25.34 43.12 21.41
N ASP A 315 -24.54 44.18 21.34
CA ASP A 315 -23.20 44.40 21.89
C ASP A 315 -23.19 44.71 23.41
N ASP A 316 -21.98 44.57 23.97
CA ASP A 316 -21.38 45.24 25.13
C ASP A 316 -21.79 44.87 26.58
N LEU A 317 -20.84 44.29 27.34
CA LEU A 317 -20.05 44.98 28.39
C LEU A 317 -19.33 43.99 29.35
N VAL A 318 -17.99 44.11 29.40
CA VAL A 318 -17.15 44.33 30.61
C VAL A 318 -16.87 43.19 31.63
N LEU A 319 -15.55 42.92 31.78
CA LEU A 319 -14.75 42.46 32.94
C LEU A 319 -15.27 41.30 33.81
N SER A 320 -14.53 40.18 33.82
CA SER A 320 -13.69 39.82 34.98
C SER A 320 -13.03 38.45 34.82
N SER A 321 -11.73 38.46 35.04
CA SER A 321 -10.91 37.34 35.49
C SER A 321 -11.52 36.61 36.68
N HIS A 322 -11.79 35.30 36.55
CA HIS A 322 -11.66 34.34 37.64
C HIS A 322 -11.47 32.93 37.09
N ALA A 323 -10.36 32.32 37.45
CA ALA A 323 -10.07 30.91 37.27
C ALA A 323 -11.03 30.07 38.13
N GLY A 324 -11.64 29.05 37.51
CA GLY A 324 -12.51 28.09 38.17
C GLY A 324 -12.78 26.92 37.24
N ILE A 325 -11.77 26.07 37.01
CA ILE A 325 -11.94 24.79 36.34
C ILE A 325 -12.68 23.87 37.33
N THR A 326 -13.95 23.61 37.04
CA THR A 326 -14.75 22.60 37.73
C THR A 326 -14.41 21.20 37.20
N ASP A 327 -14.24 20.28 38.13
CA ASP A 327 -13.62 18.96 38.01
C ASP A 327 -14.53 17.87 37.39
N ASN A 328 -15.23 18.15 36.28
CA ASN A 328 -16.28 17.23 35.78
C ASN A 328 -16.30 16.94 34.27
N ASP A 329 -15.20 17.12 33.54
CA ASP A 329 -15.10 16.66 32.14
C ASP A 329 -13.82 15.85 31.88
N ILE A 330 -13.68 14.74 32.62
CA ILE A 330 -12.69 13.69 32.31
C ILE A 330 -13.41 12.62 31.47
N PRO A 331 -13.03 12.42 30.20
CA PRO A 331 -13.66 11.42 29.35
C PRO A 331 -13.35 9.99 29.86
N LEU A 332 -14.39 9.14 29.86
CA LEU A 332 -14.47 7.77 30.39
C LEU A 332 -13.38 6.77 29.95
N TRP A 333 -12.46 7.14 29.05
CA TRP A 333 -11.31 6.30 28.68
C TRP A 333 -10.09 6.49 29.60
N ALA A 334 -10.08 7.50 30.48
CA ALA A 334 -8.95 7.79 31.38
C ALA A 334 -8.87 6.89 32.64
N HIS A 335 -9.81 5.97 32.86
CA HIS A 335 -9.90 5.19 34.10
C HIS A 335 -9.21 3.80 34.08
N ARG A 336 -8.35 3.50 33.10
CA ARG A 336 -7.80 2.14 32.95
C ARG A 336 -6.28 2.01 32.79
N SER A 337 -5.53 2.94 33.39
CA SER A 337 -4.07 2.81 33.55
C SER A 337 -3.69 2.83 35.03
N ILE A 338 -4.26 1.92 35.82
CA ILE A 338 -3.67 1.52 37.10
C ILE A 338 -2.43 0.71 36.76
N LEU A 339 -1.25 1.29 37.01
CA LEU A 339 0.01 0.57 37.11
C LEU A 339 -0.14 -0.51 38.20
N VAL A 340 -0.56 -1.71 37.79
CA VAL A 340 -0.43 -2.91 38.60
C VAL A 340 1.07 -3.21 38.65
N VAL A 341 1.74 -2.73 39.70
CA VAL A 341 3.03 -3.25 40.14
C VAL A 341 2.80 -4.70 40.52
N ARG A 342 2.93 -5.58 39.52
CA ARG A 342 2.77 -7.03 39.64
C ARG A 342 3.94 -7.51 40.50
N ARG A 343 3.70 -7.71 41.81
CA ARG A 343 4.64 -8.43 42.68
C ARG A 343 4.97 -9.76 41.98
N ARG A 344 6.22 -9.94 41.57
CA ARG A 344 6.71 -11.24 41.07
C ARG A 344 6.60 -12.21 42.23
N GLY A 345 5.59 -13.09 42.21
CA GLY A 345 5.50 -14.18 43.19
C GLY A 345 6.76 -15.05 43.07
N THR A 346 7.28 -15.52 44.20
CA THR A 346 8.28 -16.58 44.24
C THR A 346 7.55 -17.92 44.37
N TYR A 347 8.07 -18.97 43.76
CA TYR A 347 7.60 -20.34 43.97
C TYR A 347 8.74 -21.18 44.54
N ARG A 348 8.43 -22.09 45.44
CA ARG A 348 9.39 -23.00 46.05
C ARG A 348 9.35 -24.32 45.27
N ASP A 349 10.50 -24.79 44.79
CA ASP A 349 10.59 -26.05 44.04
C ASP A 349 10.56 -27.29 44.95
N ASP A 350 10.57 -28.48 44.34
CA ASP A 350 10.55 -29.77 45.05
C ASP A 350 11.81 -30.00 45.92
N TYR A 351 12.84 -29.15 45.78
CA TYR A 351 14.07 -29.16 46.57
C TYR A 351 14.09 -28.09 47.67
N GLY A 352 13.01 -27.30 47.78
CA GLY A 352 12.87 -26.26 48.80
C GLY A 352 13.50 -24.92 48.43
N GLU A 353 14.01 -24.73 47.21
CA GLU A 353 14.60 -23.47 46.75
C GLU A 353 13.55 -22.52 46.18
N GLU A 354 13.64 -21.23 46.52
CA GLU A 354 12.68 -20.21 46.10
C GLU A 354 13.13 -19.51 44.82
N HIS A 355 12.33 -19.65 43.76
CA HIS A 355 12.58 -19.08 42.43
C HIS A 355 11.60 -17.94 42.12
N PRO A 356 12.04 -16.82 41.53
CA PRO A 356 11.14 -15.73 41.13
C PRO A 356 10.31 -16.13 39.90
N GLY A 357 8.98 -16.24 40.06
CA GLY A 357 8.04 -16.53 38.98
C GLY A 357 6.83 -17.37 39.43
N SER A 358 5.93 -17.66 38.48
CA SER A 358 4.88 -18.64 38.68
C SER A 358 5.40 -20.03 38.30
N PRO A 359 5.08 -21.10 39.05
CA PRO A 359 5.50 -22.45 38.69
C PRO A 359 4.93 -22.80 37.31
N GLN A 360 5.81 -23.15 36.37
CA GLN A 360 5.39 -23.53 35.03
C GLN A 360 4.66 -24.86 35.08
N SER A 361 3.49 -24.94 34.42
CA SER A 361 2.74 -26.19 34.36
C SER A 361 3.58 -27.31 33.73
N SER A 362 3.38 -28.56 34.14
CA SER A 362 4.08 -29.72 33.57
C SER A 362 3.93 -29.81 32.04
N LYS A 363 2.83 -29.30 31.48
CA LYS A 363 2.62 -29.15 30.03
C LYS A 363 3.55 -28.11 29.41
N THR A 364 3.75 -26.98 30.09
CA THR A 364 4.67 -25.91 29.66
C THR A 364 6.12 -26.40 29.67
N ILE A 365 6.52 -27.11 30.72
CA ILE A 365 7.87 -27.69 30.84
C ILE A 365 8.10 -28.69 29.70
N LYS A 366 7.18 -29.64 29.47
CA LYS A 366 7.27 -30.61 28.36
C LYS A 366 7.34 -29.92 26.99
N ARG A 367 6.62 -28.81 26.81
CA ARG A 367 6.66 -28.03 25.56
C ARG A 367 8.03 -27.36 25.36
N HIS A 368 8.61 -26.78 26.41
CA HIS A 368 9.97 -26.22 26.35
C HIS A 368 11.01 -27.30 26.07
N THR A 369 10.98 -28.43 26.79
CA THR A 369 11.91 -29.54 26.55
C THR A 369 11.82 -30.10 25.12
N LEU A 370 10.61 -30.19 24.55
CA LEU A 370 10.44 -30.60 23.15
C LEU A 370 11.02 -29.56 22.18
N ASN A 371 10.81 -28.27 22.47
CA ASN A 371 11.31 -27.18 21.63
C ASN A 371 12.85 -27.11 21.68
N ASP A 372 13.44 -27.32 22.85
CA ASP A 372 14.89 -27.35 23.05
C ASP A 372 15.51 -28.55 22.31
N LYS A 373 14.88 -29.74 22.37
CA LYS A 373 15.29 -30.90 21.58
C LYS A 373 15.20 -30.65 20.07
N MET A 374 14.17 -29.94 19.60
CA MET A 374 14.06 -29.57 18.18
C MET A 374 15.12 -28.55 17.77
N GLN A 375 15.42 -27.56 18.62
CA GLN A 375 16.50 -26.60 18.35
C GLN A 375 17.87 -27.28 18.34
N GLN A 376 18.11 -28.22 19.24
CA GLN A 376 19.35 -28.98 19.29
C GLN A 376 19.52 -29.86 18.05
N LYS A 377 18.48 -30.59 17.63
CA LYS A 377 18.50 -31.34 16.36
C LYS A 377 18.71 -30.44 15.14
N ARG A 378 18.13 -29.23 15.13
CA ARG A 378 18.38 -28.26 14.05
C ARG A 378 19.84 -27.81 14.02
N LYS A 379 20.44 -27.54 15.18
CA LYS A 379 21.87 -27.19 15.28
C LYS A 379 22.76 -28.35 14.84
N GLU A 380 22.44 -29.57 15.22
CA GLU A 380 23.18 -30.78 14.78
C GLU A 380 23.12 -30.95 13.26
N ILE A 381 21.95 -30.81 12.64
CA ILE A 381 21.78 -30.89 11.19
C ILE A 381 22.53 -29.75 10.48
N GLN A 382 22.47 -28.53 11.01
CA GLN A 382 23.21 -27.40 10.47
C GLN A 382 24.72 -27.60 10.58
N ALA A 383 25.21 -28.15 11.70
CA ALA A 383 26.62 -28.49 11.87
C ALA A 383 27.08 -29.55 10.85
N THR A 384 26.28 -30.59 10.60
CA THR A 384 26.61 -31.61 9.60
C THR A 384 26.61 -31.07 8.18
N ILE A 385 25.67 -30.18 7.85
CA ILE A 385 25.65 -29.52 6.53
C ILE A 385 26.86 -28.62 6.37
N LEU A 386 27.23 -27.85 7.40
CA LEU A 386 28.40 -26.97 7.34
C LEU A 386 29.69 -27.79 7.22
N GLU A 387 29.82 -28.88 7.97
CA GLU A 387 30.95 -29.80 7.90
C GLU A 387 31.09 -30.42 6.50
N ASN A 388 29.99 -30.90 5.91
CA ASN A 388 30.00 -31.42 4.55
C ASN A 388 30.28 -30.35 3.48
N THR A 389 29.81 -29.12 3.69
CA THR A 389 30.05 -28.01 2.76
C THR A 389 31.51 -27.56 2.81
N VAL A 390 32.10 -27.50 4.02
CA VAL A 390 33.53 -27.22 4.21
C VAL A 390 34.38 -28.35 3.64
N LEU A 391 33.99 -29.62 3.83
CA LEU A 391 34.67 -30.77 3.26
C LEU A 391 34.65 -30.74 1.73
N MET A 392 33.52 -30.37 1.12
CA MET A 392 33.37 -30.22 -0.33
C MET A 392 34.15 -29.01 -0.88
N ALA A 393 34.28 -27.93 -0.11
CA ALA A 393 35.03 -26.74 -0.50
C ALA A 393 36.56 -26.89 -0.31
N THR A 394 37.00 -27.71 0.64
CA THR A 394 38.43 -27.95 0.92
C THR A 394 39.02 -29.14 0.16
N ALA A 395 38.20 -30.10 -0.28
CA ALA A 395 38.63 -31.23 -1.09
C ALA A 395 38.75 -30.92 -2.60
N GLY A 396 39.26 -29.73 -2.96
CA GLY A 396 39.61 -29.36 -4.34
C GLY A 396 40.83 -30.12 -4.90
N GLY A 397 40.99 -31.40 -4.56
CA GLY A 397 42.05 -32.27 -5.04
C GLY A 397 41.52 -33.22 -6.11
N ASP A 398 42.18 -33.22 -7.27
CA ASP A 398 41.94 -34.10 -8.41
C ASP A 398 41.65 -35.55 -7.97
N PRO A 399 40.57 -36.19 -8.44
CA PRO A 399 40.26 -37.56 -8.07
C PRO A 399 41.20 -38.53 -8.82
N THR A 400 42.31 -38.90 -8.19
CA THR A 400 43.02 -40.15 -8.54
C THR A 400 42.15 -41.35 -8.16
N PRO A 401 41.89 -42.28 -9.09
CA PRO A 401 41.06 -43.46 -8.81
C PRO A 401 41.89 -44.52 -8.07
N LEU A 402 41.57 -44.77 -6.80
CA LEU A 402 42.05 -45.96 -6.09
C LEU A 402 40.95 -47.02 -6.07
N SER A 403 41.27 -48.14 -6.71
CA SER A 403 40.50 -49.36 -6.83
C SER A 403 40.39 -50.16 -5.53
N GLY A 404 39.24 -50.82 -5.36
CA GLY A 404 38.99 -51.94 -4.45
C GLY A 404 38.19 -51.53 -3.20
N THR A 405 37.06 -52.14 -2.82
CA THR A 405 36.53 -53.45 -3.16
C THR A 405 35.02 -53.48 -2.85
N SER A 406 34.23 -53.84 -3.86
CA SER A 406 33.01 -54.68 -3.83
C SER A 406 32.21 -54.85 -2.53
N MET A 407 30.98 -54.31 -2.52
CA MET A 407 29.74 -55.03 -2.17
C MET A 407 28.56 -54.39 -2.95
N ALA A 408 27.90 -55.24 -3.74
CA ALA A 408 26.66 -55.10 -4.53
C ALA A 408 25.52 -54.28 -3.86
N ASP A 409 24.54 -53.68 -4.54
CA ASP A 409 24.23 -53.45 -5.96
C ASP A 409 23.04 -52.48 -5.96
N LYS A 410 23.35 -51.17 -5.95
CA LYS A 410 22.45 -50.13 -6.46
C LYS A 410 23.29 -49.40 -7.47
N THR A 411 22.99 -49.59 -8.75
CA THR A 411 23.65 -48.96 -9.89
C THR A 411 23.76 -47.44 -9.64
N MET A 412 24.86 -47.00 -9.03
CA MET A 412 25.16 -45.58 -8.83
C MET A 412 25.43 -45.02 -10.21
N GLN A 413 24.39 -44.45 -10.82
CA GLN A 413 24.59 -43.67 -12.02
C GLN A 413 25.61 -42.57 -11.70
N PRO A 414 26.64 -42.39 -12.55
CA PRO A 414 27.63 -41.34 -12.34
C PRO A 414 26.88 -40.00 -12.26
N VAL A 415 27.04 -39.31 -11.12
CA VAL A 415 26.42 -37.99 -10.92
C VAL A 415 27.06 -37.06 -11.94
N THR A 416 26.27 -36.62 -12.92
CA THR A 416 26.75 -35.63 -13.89
C THR A 416 27.07 -34.32 -13.16
N PRO A 417 28.09 -33.56 -13.59
CA PRO A 417 28.44 -32.28 -12.96
C PRO A 417 27.26 -31.31 -12.93
N ALA A 418 26.38 -31.37 -13.94
CA ALA A 418 25.13 -30.61 -13.99
C ALA A 418 24.18 -30.95 -12.83
N LYS A 419 24.01 -32.24 -12.51
CA LYS A 419 23.16 -32.67 -11.39
C LYS A 419 23.72 -32.24 -10.04
N ALA A 420 25.03 -32.43 -9.82
CA ALA A 420 25.69 -31.99 -8.60
C ALA A 420 25.52 -30.47 -8.39
N ARG A 421 25.63 -29.67 -9.46
CA ARG A 421 25.41 -28.23 -9.39
C ARG A 421 23.95 -27.88 -9.14
N GLN A 422 23.01 -28.56 -9.79
CA GLN A 422 21.57 -28.35 -9.56
C GLN A 422 21.19 -28.59 -8.09
N ASP A 423 21.76 -29.62 -7.46
CA ASP A 423 21.52 -29.93 -6.05
C ASP A 423 22.04 -28.82 -5.13
N VAL A 424 23.23 -28.26 -5.43
CA VAL A 424 23.80 -27.11 -4.71
C VAL A 424 22.93 -25.86 -4.87
N LEU A 425 22.50 -25.54 -6.10
CA LEU A 425 21.65 -24.38 -6.36
C LEU A 425 20.30 -24.51 -5.65
N SER A 426 19.72 -25.70 -5.65
CA SER A 426 18.45 -25.99 -4.98
C SER A 426 18.57 -25.89 -3.44
N ALA A 427 19.70 -26.34 -2.88
CA ALA A 427 19.99 -26.19 -1.45
C ALA A 427 20.18 -24.72 -1.06
N LEU A 428 20.87 -23.92 -1.89
CA LEU A 428 21.05 -22.48 -1.67
C LEU A 428 19.72 -21.71 -1.78
N GLU A 429 18.89 -22.07 -2.75
CA GLU A 429 17.55 -21.47 -2.90
C GLU A 429 16.65 -21.78 -1.69
N SER A 430 16.61 -23.03 -1.23
CA SER A 430 15.89 -23.39 -0.01
C SER A 430 16.44 -22.67 1.22
N GLY A 431 17.76 -22.54 1.33
CA GLY A 431 18.42 -21.79 2.40
C GLY A 431 18.09 -20.31 2.38
N LEU A 432 17.97 -19.71 1.19
CA LEU A 432 17.54 -18.34 0.99
C LEU A 432 16.12 -18.12 1.53
N ASP A 433 15.17 -18.96 1.14
CA ASP A 433 13.77 -18.85 1.56
C ASP A 433 13.60 -18.95 3.08
N LEU A 434 14.32 -19.88 3.72
CA LEU A 434 14.29 -20.05 5.18
C LEU A 434 14.85 -18.82 5.91
N ARG A 435 15.94 -18.23 5.41
CA ARG A 435 16.60 -17.08 6.06
C ARG A 435 15.86 -15.77 5.81
N ILE A 436 15.17 -15.62 4.67
CA ILE A 436 14.31 -14.46 4.40
C ILE A 436 13.28 -14.28 5.53
N ALA A 437 12.72 -15.38 6.05
CA ALA A 437 11.74 -15.35 7.13
C ALA A 437 12.33 -14.86 8.48
N LEU A 438 13.65 -14.91 8.67
CA LEU A 438 14.31 -14.48 9.91
C LEU A 438 14.45 -12.95 10.01
N VAL A 439 14.31 -12.24 8.89
CA VAL A 439 14.44 -10.77 8.81
C VAL A 439 13.18 -10.20 8.15
N PRO A 440 12.07 -10.05 8.91
CA PRO A 440 10.86 -9.39 8.43
C PRO A 440 11.13 -7.96 7.93
N ALA A 441 10.28 -7.47 7.02
CA ALA A 441 10.38 -6.08 6.53
C ALA A 441 10.22 -5.02 7.64
N SER A 442 9.59 -5.38 8.76
CA SER A 442 9.37 -4.54 9.93
C SER A 442 10.48 -4.66 11.00
N THR A 443 11.63 -5.26 10.67
CA THR A 443 12.73 -5.42 11.63
C THR A 443 13.31 -4.05 11.98
N ARG A 444 13.28 -3.69 13.27
CA ARG A 444 13.93 -2.48 13.77
C ARG A 444 15.43 -2.77 13.96
N LEU A 445 16.27 -1.94 13.34
CA LEU A 445 17.72 -2.04 13.47
C LEU A 445 18.21 -1.00 14.48
N VAL A 446 19.16 -1.38 15.31
CA VAL A 446 19.85 -0.48 16.25
C VAL A 446 21.23 -0.20 15.68
N PHE A 447 21.69 1.04 15.73
CA PHE A 447 22.96 1.48 15.18
C PHE A 447 23.97 1.79 16.29
N ILE A 448 25.26 1.58 16.02
CA ILE A 448 26.33 1.80 17.02
C ILE A 448 26.40 3.27 17.46
N THR A 449 26.15 4.20 16.54
CA THR A 449 26.19 5.64 16.80
C THR A 449 24.88 6.29 16.39
N THR A 450 24.36 7.18 17.23
CA THR A 450 23.24 8.06 16.90
C THR A 450 23.69 9.11 15.88
N PRO A 451 22.87 9.46 14.88
CA PRO A 451 23.22 10.47 13.89
C PRO A 451 23.36 11.85 14.55
N ALA A 452 24.40 12.59 14.20
CA ALA A 452 24.67 13.95 14.68
C ALA A 452 24.24 15.02 13.65
N ALA A 453 24.21 14.67 12.36
CA ALA A 453 23.78 15.53 11.27
C ALA A 453 22.91 14.78 10.24
N LEU A 454 22.06 15.53 9.52
CA LEU A 454 21.22 15.00 8.43
C LEU A 454 22.04 14.34 7.30
N THR A 455 23.29 14.77 7.12
CA THR A 455 24.23 14.27 6.10
C THR A 455 25.04 13.06 6.54
N ASP A 456 24.89 12.60 7.79
CA ASP A 456 25.68 11.47 8.28
C ASP A 456 25.32 10.17 7.52
N PRO A 457 26.32 9.41 7.05
CA PRO A 457 26.09 8.11 6.44
C PRO A 457 25.55 7.13 7.50
N ALA A 458 24.86 6.08 7.05
CA ALA A 458 24.36 5.04 7.95
C ALA A 458 25.52 4.42 8.76
N ALA A 459 25.43 4.54 10.08
CA ALA A 459 26.38 3.89 10.98
C ALA A 459 26.25 2.35 10.85
N PRO A 460 27.27 1.57 11.27
CA PRO A 460 27.13 0.13 11.33
C PRO A 460 26.02 -0.29 12.29
N VAL A 461 25.30 -1.36 11.94
CA VAL A 461 24.25 -1.93 12.79
C VAL A 461 24.89 -2.59 14.02
N GLU A 462 24.36 -2.28 15.20
CA GLU A 462 24.82 -2.84 16.47
C GLU A 462 24.25 -4.27 16.67
N PRO A 463 25.10 -5.28 16.93
CA PRO A 463 24.66 -6.67 17.11
C PRO A 463 24.04 -6.96 18.50
N SER A 464 23.65 -5.93 19.25
CA SER A 464 23.10 -6.05 20.61
C SER A 464 21.73 -6.75 20.61
N THR A 465 20.89 -6.45 19.63
CA THR A 465 19.55 -7.04 19.53
C THR A 465 19.54 -8.32 18.69
N HIS A 466 18.65 -9.26 19.02
CA HIS A 466 18.47 -10.48 18.22
C HIS A 466 18.04 -10.18 16.78
N ALA A 467 17.26 -9.11 16.58
CA ALA A 467 16.85 -8.61 15.28
C ALA A 467 18.05 -8.14 14.44
N SER A 468 18.90 -7.30 15.02
CA SER A 468 20.14 -6.83 14.40
C SER A 468 21.09 -7.99 14.06
N ARG A 469 21.25 -8.96 14.96
CA ARG A 469 22.09 -10.15 14.71
C ARG A 469 21.59 -10.97 13.53
N ASN A 470 20.30 -11.29 13.51
CA ASN A 470 19.70 -12.01 12.37
C ASN A 470 19.88 -11.24 11.06
N PHE A 471 19.74 -9.91 11.08
CA PHE A 471 19.97 -9.07 9.92
C PHE A 471 21.42 -9.17 9.42
N LEU A 472 22.40 -8.98 10.32
CA LEU A 472 23.83 -9.05 9.98
C LEU A 472 24.23 -10.44 9.49
N GLU A 473 23.85 -11.50 10.20
CA GLU A 473 24.13 -12.88 9.80
C GLU A 473 23.52 -13.22 8.43
N PHE A 474 22.31 -12.72 8.15
CA PHE A 474 21.68 -12.93 6.85
C PHE A 474 22.34 -12.11 5.74
N TYR A 475 22.70 -10.86 6.02
CA TYR A 475 23.39 -9.98 5.07
C TYR A 475 24.76 -10.55 4.68
N GLU A 476 25.56 -10.97 5.66
CA GLU A 476 26.86 -11.60 5.44
C GLU A 476 26.74 -12.93 4.69
N TRP A 477 25.74 -13.75 5.03
CA TRP A 477 25.46 -14.99 4.31
C TRP A 477 25.08 -14.73 2.84
N LEU A 478 24.26 -13.71 2.56
CA LEU A 478 23.92 -13.34 1.19
C LEU A 478 25.13 -12.83 0.41
N ALA A 479 25.96 -11.99 1.02
CA ALA A 479 27.18 -11.49 0.38
C ALA A 479 28.14 -12.63 0.03
N SER A 480 28.32 -13.57 0.97
CA SER A 480 29.14 -14.76 0.77
C SER A 480 28.56 -15.69 -0.30
N THR A 481 27.24 -15.89 -0.28
CA THR A 481 26.52 -16.71 -1.27
C THR A 481 26.61 -16.09 -2.66
N ARG A 482 26.46 -14.76 -2.78
CA ARG A 482 26.65 -14.04 -4.04
C ARG A 482 28.04 -14.28 -4.61
N TRP A 483 29.07 -14.09 -3.78
CA TRP A 483 30.45 -14.31 -4.19
C TRP A 483 30.66 -15.74 -4.66
N TYR A 484 30.20 -16.73 -3.89
CA TYR A 484 30.26 -18.14 -4.26
C TYR A 484 29.57 -18.42 -5.61
N LEU A 485 28.33 -17.96 -5.81
CA LEU A 485 27.60 -18.15 -7.06
C LEU A 485 28.32 -17.52 -8.25
N THR A 486 28.97 -16.35 -8.08
CA THR A 486 29.76 -15.73 -9.16
C THR A 486 31.05 -16.48 -9.50
N THR A 487 31.55 -17.33 -8.60
CA THR A 487 32.72 -18.20 -8.89
C THR A 487 32.34 -19.50 -9.62
N LEU A 488 31.06 -19.86 -9.64
CA LEU A 488 30.56 -21.01 -10.40
C LEU A 488 30.49 -20.63 -11.88
N GLY A 489 31.57 -20.84 -12.65
CA GLY A 489 31.54 -20.66 -14.11
C GLY A 489 30.64 -21.69 -14.81
N ASP A 490 30.06 -21.37 -15.96
CA ASP A 490 29.02 -22.13 -16.68
C ASP A 490 29.33 -23.64 -16.87
N VAL A 491 28.32 -24.52 -16.74
CA VAL A 491 28.47 -25.97 -17.03
C VAL A 491 28.23 -26.28 -18.51
N GLY A 492 27.55 -25.39 -19.23
CA GLY A 492 27.04 -25.65 -20.57
C GLY A 492 25.70 -26.39 -20.57
N ASP A 493 25.09 -26.61 -19.41
CA ASP A 493 23.70 -27.06 -19.29
C ASP A 493 22.81 -25.83 -19.13
N HIS A 494 22.03 -25.52 -20.16
CA HIS A 494 21.19 -24.33 -20.21
C HIS A 494 20.24 -24.19 -19.02
N ASN A 495 19.71 -25.29 -18.49
CA ASN A 495 18.77 -25.23 -17.36
C ASN A 495 19.51 -24.85 -16.07
N VAL A 496 20.66 -25.48 -15.82
CA VAL A 496 21.47 -25.22 -14.62
C VAL A 496 22.02 -23.79 -14.65
N ASP A 497 22.52 -23.34 -15.80
CA ASP A 497 23.05 -21.99 -15.97
C ASP A 497 21.94 -20.93 -15.87
N THR A 498 20.73 -21.23 -16.36
CA THR A 498 19.54 -20.37 -16.16
C THR A 498 19.13 -20.31 -14.67
N CYS A 499 19.13 -21.46 -13.97
CA CYS A 499 18.88 -21.49 -12.53
C CYS A 499 19.92 -20.67 -11.74
N LEU A 500 21.20 -20.76 -12.10
CA LEU A 500 22.27 -19.95 -11.53
C LEU A 500 22.03 -18.45 -11.72
N ALA A 501 21.70 -18.03 -12.95
CA ALA A 501 21.41 -16.63 -13.27
C ALA A 501 20.19 -16.09 -12.50
N ILE A 502 19.12 -16.89 -12.40
CA ILE A 502 17.92 -16.55 -11.62
C ILE A 502 18.28 -16.40 -10.14
N LEU A 503 19.03 -17.35 -9.56
CA LEU A 503 19.39 -17.31 -8.16
C LEU A 503 20.33 -16.13 -7.83
N LEU A 504 21.29 -15.82 -8.70
CA LEU A 504 22.13 -14.61 -8.60
C LEU A 504 21.28 -13.35 -8.57
N CYS A 505 20.32 -13.22 -9.49
CA CYS A 505 19.39 -12.09 -9.53
C CYS A 505 18.56 -11.98 -8.25
N LYS A 506 18.06 -13.12 -7.72
CA LYS A 506 17.33 -13.15 -6.43
C LYS A 506 18.22 -12.68 -5.26
N VAL A 507 19.45 -13.15 -5.18
CA VAL A 507 20.42 -12.75 -4.14
C VAL A 507 20.75 -11.26 -4.24
N ASP A 508 21.00 -10.74 -5.44
CA ASP A 508 21.27 -9.32 -5.68
C ASP A 508 20.09 -8.43 -5.29
N ASN A 509 18.87 -8.81 -5.68
CA ASN A 509 17.67 -8.08 -5.31
C ASN A 509 17.47 -8.09 -3.79
N ARG A 510 17.81 -9.19 -3.11
CA ARG A 510 17.69 -9.26 -1.66
C ARG A 510 18.73 -8.42 -0.94
N LEU A 511 19.99 -8.41 -1.41
CA LEU A 511 21.03 -7.52 -0.89
C LEU A 511 20.64 -6.05 -1.03
N LYS A 512 20.12 -5.65 -2.20
CA LYS A 512 19.57 -4.30 -2.42
C LYS A 512 18.43 -3.98 -1.45
N SER A 513 17.51 -4.92 -1.24
CA SER A 513 16.39 -4.76 -0.29
C SER A 513 16.85 -4.60 1.16
N LEU A 514 17.87 -5.33 1.60
CA LEU A 514 18.44 -5.19 2.95
C LEU A 514 19.20 -3.87 3.11
N ALA A 515 19.93 -3.43 2.08
CA ALA A 515 20.58 -2.12 2.08
C ALA A 515 19.57 -0.97 2.13
N GLU A 516 18.44 -1.10 1.43
CA GLU A 516 17.32 -0.16 1.50
C GLU A 516 16.71 -0.12 2.91
N MET A 517 16.46 -1.29 3.50
CA MET A 517 15.96 -1.41 4.87
C MET A 517 16.90 -0.72 5.86
N MET A 518 18.22 -0.94 5.74
CA MET A 518 19.21 -0.27 6.58
C MET A 518 19.15 1.26 6.43
N ARG A 519 19.03 1.76 5.20
CA ARG A 519 18.88 3.20 4.94
C ARG A 519 17.60 3.77 5.55
N GLN A 520 16.48 3.07 5.39
CA GLN A 520 15.19 3.49 5.96
C GLN A 520 15.22 3.53 7.48
N GLN A 521 15.81 2.52 8.13
CA GLN A 521 15.97 2.52 9.58
C GLN A 521 16.92 3.63 10.05
N TRP A 522 17.95 3.96 9.28
CA TRP A 522 18.82 5.10 9.58
C TRP A 522 18.07 6.44 9.49
N GLU A 523 17.18 6.61 8.51
CA GLU A 523 16.33 7.81 8.43
C GLU A 523 15.35 7.91 9.60
N VAL A 524 14.83 6.77 10.08
CA VAL A 524 14.03 6.73 11.31
C VAL A 524 14.87 7.17 12.52
N GLU A 525 16.11 6.67 12.65
CA GLU A 525 17.01 7.07 13.74
C GLU A 525 17.32 8.57 13.69
N LYS A 526 17.47 9.18 12.50
CA LYS A 526 17.63 10.64 12.34
C LYS A 526 16.41 11.42 12.84
N VAL A 527 15.21 10.90 12.60
CA VAL A 527 13.96 11.47 13.12
C VAL A 527 13.91 11.33 14.64
N GLU A 528 14.25 10.16 15.19
CA GLU A 528 14.27 9.91 16.63
C GLU A 528 15.34 10.75 17.36
N ALA A 529 16.47 11.01 16.71
CA ALA A 529 17.52 11.94 17.18
C ALA A 529 17.11 13.43 17.07
N GLY A 530 15.94 13.75 16.51
CA GLY A 530 15.42 15.10 16.40
C GLY A 530 16.07 15.97 15.31
N LEU A 531 16.83 15.37 14.40
CA LEU A 531 17.59 16.13 13.38
C LEU A 531 16.70 16.80 12.33
N TYR A 532 15.48 16.32 12.14
CA TYR A 532 14.51 16.91 11.22
C TYR A 532 13.81 18.17 11.76
N GLY A 533 14.17 18.65 12.96
CA GLY A 533 13.50 19.81 13.57
C GLY A 533 12.02 19.55 13.89
N LEU A 534 11.56 18.30 13.76
CA LEU A 534 10.36 17.80 14.41
C LEU A 534 10.69 17.79 15.89
N ALA A 535 10.48 18.93 16.54
CA ALA A 535 10.86 19.15 17.92
C ALA A 535 10.48 17.92 18.74
N SER A 536 11.50 17.24 19.26
CA SER A 536 11.40 16.27 20.34
C SER A 536 10.88 17.02 21.56
N LYS A 537 9.60 17.40 21.54
CA LYS A 537 8.86 17.74 22.74
C LYS A 537 8.63 16.41 23.43
N GLN A 538 9.68 15.88 24.08
CA GLN A 538 9.57 14.71 24.95
C GLN A 538 8.50 14.90 26.05
N ASP A 539 8.02 16.14 26.28
CA ASP A 539 6.92 16.46 27.20
C ASP A 539 5.52 16.60 26.56
N ALA A 540 5.42 16.67 25.23
CA ALA A 540 4.14 16.56 24.55
C ALA A 540 4.03 15.12 24.06
N GLY A 541 3.09 14.35 24.60
CA GLY A 541 2.84 12.98 24.16
C GLY A 541 2.69 12.83 22.63
N PRO A 542 2.50 11.61 22.12
CA PRO A 542 2.44 11.35 20.67
C PRO A 542 1.62 12.42 19.97
N VAL A 543 2.20 13.08 18.97
CA VAL A 543 1.48 14.10 18.18
C VAL A 543 0.34 13.36 17.48
N VAL A 544 -0.84 13.38 18.11
CA VAL A 544 -2.04 12.79 17.54
C VAL A 544 -2.50 13.73 16.44
N TYR A 545 -2.05 13.47 15.22
CA TYR A 545 -2.64 14.08 14.04
C TYR A 545 -4.06 13.55 13.92
N ASP A 546 -5.06 14.40 14.11
CA ASP A 546 -6.44 14.04 13.80
C ASP A 546 -6.60 13.96 12.27
N PRO A 547 -6.70 12.75 11.68
CA PRO A 547 -6.83 12.63 10.24
C PRO A 547 -8.28 12.79 9.81
N SER A 548 -9.23 12.99 10.75
CA SER A 548 -10.67 13.05 10.47
C SER A 548 -11.01 14.13 9.44
N ARG A 549 -10.24 15.22 9.38
CA ARG A 549 -10.38 16.27 8.36
C ARG A 549 -10.16 15.77 6.92
N PHE A 550 -9.37 14.72 6.72
CA PHE A 550 -9.11 14.12 5.41
C PHE A 550 -10.19 13.11 4.98
N TYR A 551 -10.97 12.58 5.93
CA TYR A 551 -11.98 11.56 5.67
C TYR A 551 -13.40 12.10 5.51
N LYS A 552 -13.74 13.23 6.16
CA LYS A 552 -15.09 13.82 6.11
C LYS A 552 -15.59 14.09 4.68
N SER A 553 -14.74 14.60 3.79
CA SER A 553 -15.15 14.96 2.42
C SER A 553 -15.34 13.76 1.47
N ARG A 554 -14.93 12.56 1.85
CA ARG A 554 -14.92 11.38 0.96
C ARG A 554 -16.08 10.42 1.21
N ALA A 555 -16.70 10.49 2.39
CA ALA A 555 -17.80 9.60 2.77
C ALA A 555 -19.08 9.86 1.94
N ASP A 556 -19.27 11.09 1.48
CA ASP A 556 -20.48 11.51 0.76
C ASP A 556 -20.42 11.21 -0.76
N LEU A 557 -19.30 10.67 -1.25
CA LEU A 557 -19.12 10.35 -2.66
C LEU A 557 -19.51 8.89 -2.92
N GLU A 558 -20.38 8.71 -3.91
CA GLU A 558 -20.68 7.38 -4.44
C GLU A 558 -19.40 6.64 -4.86
N PRO A 559 -19.20 5.36 -4.49
CA PRO A 559 -17.94 4.66 -4.68
C PRO A 559 -17.41 4.68 -6.13
N PHE A 560 -18.29 4.58 -7.12
CA PHE A 560 -17.91 4.62 -8.54
C PHE A 560 -17.49 6.01 -8.99
N VAL A 561 -18.12 7.08 -8.47
CA VAL A 561 -17.68 8.46 -8.70
C VAL A 561 -16.31 8.65 -8.09
N LEU A 562 -16.12 8.21 -6.83
CA LEU A 562 -14.84 8.30 -6.15
C LEU A 562 -13.70 7.63 -6.96
N VAL A 563 -13.90 6.41 -7.45
CA VAL A 563 -12.93 5.71 -8.30
C VAL A 563 -12.63 6.51 -9.57
N ALA A 564 -13.65 7.06 -10.23
CA ALA A 564 -13.48 7.87 -11.43
C ALA A 564 -12.65 9.14 -11.15
N LEU A 565 -12.91 9.84 -10.04
CA LEU A 565 -12.14 11.03 -9.64
C LEU A 565 -10.69 10.69 -9.29
N ILE A 566 -10.45 9.56 -8.62
CA ILE A 566 -9.10 9.06 -8.31
C ILE A 566 -8.34 8.79 -9.61
N MET A 567 -8.96 8.08 -10.56
CA MET A 567 -8.35 7.79 -11.86
C MET A 567 -8.01 9.06 -12.65
N THR A 568 -8.94 10.01 -12.77
CA THR A 568 -8.66 11.30 -13.42
C THR A 568 -7.53 12.04 -12.71
N THR A 569 -7.50 11.99 -11.38
CA THR A 569 -6.44 12.63 -10.60
C THR A 569 -5.07 11.99 -10.85
N ILE A 570 -4.99 10.66 -10.89
CA ILE A 570 -3.75 9.93 -11.20
C ILE A 570 -3.29 10.27 -12.62
N LEU A 571 -4.20 10.29 -13.60
CA LEU A 571 -3.87 10.69 -14.97
C LEU A 571 -3.27 12.10 -15.02
N HIS A 572 -3.88 13.05 -14.31
CA HIS A 572 -3.40 14.43 -14.29
C HIS A 572 -2.08 14.61 -13.54
N THR A 573 -1.94 13.98 -12.35
CA THR A 573 -0.83 14.24 -11.43
C THR A 573 0.38 13.33 -11.66
N VAL A 574 0.16 12.06 -12.02
CA VAL A 574 1.23 11.06 -12.19
C VAL A 574 1.62 10.94 -13.66
N HIS A 575 0.66 10.94 -14.57
CA HIS A 575 0.90 10.79 -16.00
C HIS A 575 1.01 12.12 -16.76
N ALA A 576 1.01 13.25 -16.04
CA ALA A 576 1.10 14.60 -16.62
C ALA A 576 0.10 14.88 -17.75
N VAL A 577 -1.07 14.22 -17.71
CA VAL A 577 -2.12 14.45 -18.71
C VAL A 577 -2.58 15.90 -18.62
N THR A 578 -2.71 16.55 -19.78
CA THR A 578 -3.04 17.97 -19.85
C THR A 578 -4.37 18.25 -19.13
N ARG A 579 -4.55 19.48 -18.67
CA ARG A 579 -5.81 19.88 -18.01
C ARG A 579 -7.01 19.72 -18.94
N ALA A 580 -6.84 20.01 -20.23
CA ALA A 580 -7.90 19.87 -21.23
C ALA A 580 -8.34 18.40 -21.35
N ASP A 581 -7.39 17.48 -21.43
CA ASP A 581 -7.67 16.04 -21.55
C ASP A 581 -8.28 15.47 -20.26
N SER A 582 -7.80 15.91 -19.10
CA SER A 582 -8.37 15.51 -17.81
C SER A 582 -9.82 15.99 -17.65
N ASN A 583 -10.11 17.21 -18.11
CA ASN A 583 -11.47 17.76 -18.13
C ASN A 583 -12.36 17.03 -19.15
N TYR A 584 -11.79 16.61 -20.28
CA TYR A 584 -12.48 15.76 -21.23
C TYR A 584 -12.86 14.41 -20.60
N VAL A 585 -11.95 13.75 -19.88
CA VAL A 585 -12.25 12.50 -19.15
C VAL A 585 -13.41 12.69 -18.16
N LEU A 586 -13.40 13.76 -17.35
CA LEU A 586 -14.50 14.07 -16.41
C LEU A 586 -15.83 14.31 -17.14
N THR A 587 -15.79 15.01 -18.27
CA THR A 587 -16.96 15.27 -19.11
C THR A 587 -17.52 13.98 -19.69
N THR A 588 -16.64 13.09 -20.17
CA THR A 588 -17.00 11.75 -20.67
C THR A 588 -17.63 10.90 -19.58
N ILE A 589 -17.09 10.88 -18.36
CA ILE A 589 -17.69 10.18 -17.22
C ILE A 589 -19.11 10.71 -16.95
N ARG A 590 -19.32 12.03 -16.95
CA ARG A 590 -20.67 12.63 -16.79
C ARG A 590 -21.62 12.20 -17.90
N ALA A 591 -21.17 12.22 -19.15
CA ALA A 591 -21.98 11.82 -20.30
C ALA A 591 -22.36 10.33 -20.24
N VAL A 592 -21.43 9.46 -19.85
CA VAL A 592 -21.67 8.02 -19.69
C VAL A 592 -22.68 7.76 -18.56
N LEU A 593 -22.50 8.40 -17.40
CA LEU A 593 -23.45 8.26 -16.29
C LEU A 593 -24.85 8.79 -16.67
N PHE A 594 -24.91 9.93 -17.37
CA PHE A 594 -26.18 10.47 -17.87
C PHE A 594 -26.87 9.48 -18.81
N GLY A 595 -26.14 8.95 -19.80
CA GLY A 595 -26.66 7.97 -20.75
C GLY A 595 -27.12 6.68 -20.06
N ALA A 596 -26.36 6.19 -19.07
CA ALA A 596 -26.72 5.02 -18.28
C ALA A 596 -28.02 5.24 -17.48
N PHE A 597 -28.19 6.41 -16.84
CA PHE A 597 -29.42 6.73 -16.11
C PHE A 597 -30.62 6.82 -17.04
N ILE A 598 -30.50 7.49 -18.18
CA ILE A 598 -31.58 7.56 -19.18
C ILE A 598 -31.93 6.16 -19.70
N PHE A 599 -30.93 5.31 -19.95
CA PHE A 599 -31.13 3.93 -20.39
C PHE A 599 -31.86 3.08 -19.35
N CYS A 600 -31.47 3.17 -18.07
CA CYS A 600 -32.15 2.46 -16.99
C CYS A 600 -33.57 2.97 -16.72
N ASN A 601 -33.87 4.23 -17.05
CA ASN A 601 -35.20 4.83 -16.86
C ASN A 601 -36.20 4.53 -17.99
N GLN A 602 -35.83 3.70 -18.99
CA GLN A 602 -36.66 3.37 -20.16
C GLN A 602 -38.02 2.73 -19.86
N GLY A 603 -38.32 2.41 -18.59
CA GLY A 603 -39.61 1.91 -18.12
C GLY A 603 -40.69 2.95 -17.80
N GLY A 604 -40.48 4.25 -18.07
CA GLY A 604 -41.57 5.23 -17.97
C GLY A 604 -41.21 6.70 -17.71
N ARG A 605 -39.93 7.09 -17.65
CA ARG A 605 -39.53 8.49 -17.43
C ARG A 605 -38.35 8.88 -18.31
N SER A 606 -38.55 9.85 -19.20
CA SER A 606 -37.47 10.42 -20.03
C SER A 606 -36.58 11.44 -19.28
N SER A 607 -36.83 11.65 -17.99
CA SER A 607 -36.09 12.59 -17.14
C SER A 607 -35.31 11.84 -16.06
N LEU A 608 -34.20 12.45 -15.62
CA LEU A 608 -33.44 11.98 -14.48
C LEU A 608 -34.24 12.16 -13.19
N THR A 609 -34.12 11.22 -12.26
CA THR A 609 -34.59 11.43 -10.90
C THR A 609 -33.73 12.48 -10.19
N PRO A 610 -34.26 13.18 -9.15
CA PRO A 610 -33.46 14.13 -8.37
C PRO A 610 -32.18 13.53 -7.80
N GLU A 611 -32.23 12.26 -7.39
CA GLU A 611 -31.06 11.51 -6.89
C GLU A 611 -30.02 11.26 -7.99
N GLN A 612 -30.45 10.82 -9.18
CA GLN A 612 -29.55 10.66 -10.34
C GLN A 612 -28.91 11.99 -10.75
N GLN A 613 -29.68 13.08 -10.69
CA GLN A 613 -29.16 14.43 -10.95
C GLN A 613 -28.15 14.86 -9.89
N ALA A 614 -28.39 14.54 -8.61
CA ALA A 614 -27.45 14.79 -7.53
C ALA A 614 -26.12 14.04 -7.76
N VAL A 615 -26.17 12.76 -8.16
CA VAL A 615 -24.97 11.98 -8.52
C VAL A 615 -24.21 12.62 -9.70
N LEU A 616 -24.90 13.09 -10.74
CA LEU A 616 -24.21 13.79 -11.84
C LEU A 616 -23.55 15.11 -11.40
N GLN A 617 -24.08 15.77 -10.36
CA GLN A 617 -23.49 16.98 -9.80
C GLN A 617 -22.27 16.70 -8.89
N THR A 618 -22.10 15.46 -8.41
CA THR A 618 -20.90 15.07 -7.64
C THR A 618 -19.67 14.88 -8.52
N VAL A 619 -19.83 14.66 -9.83
CA VAL A 619 -18.69 14.64 -10.77
C VAL A 619 -18.30 16.08 -11.14
N PRO A 620 -17.10 16.58 -10.84
CA PRO A 620 -16.66 17.93 -11.17
C PRO A 620 -16.47 18.12 -12.68
N ARG A 621 -16.57 19.37 -13.15
CA ARG A 621 -16.28 19.73 -14.57
C ARG A 621 -14.79 20.01 -14.82
N ASP A 622 -14.02 20.23 -13.76
CA ASP A 622 -12.61 20.61 -13.81
C ASP A 622 -11.79 19.75 -12.85
N VAL A 623 -10.63 19.30 -13.31
CA VAL A 623 -9.72 18.46 -12.53
C VAL A 623 -9.24 19.15 -11.24
N ARG A 624 -9.15 20.48 -11.22
CA ARG A 624 -8.85 21.24 -9.99
C ARG A 624 -9.91 21.04 -8.92
N THR A 625 -11.18 21.00 -9.33
CA THR A 625 -12.31 20.74 -8.41
C THR A 625 -12.30 19.29 -7.95
N ALA A 626 -11.88 18.34 -8.80
CA ALA A 626 -11.66 16.94 -8.40
C ALA A 626 -10.55 16.84 -7.32
N LEU A 627 -9.40 17.47 -7.55
CA LEU A 627 -8.29 17.55 -6.61
C LEU A 627 -8.71 18.20 -5.28
N LYS A 628 -9.53 19.26 -5.33
CA LYS A 628 -10.06 19.93 -4.14
C LYS A 628 -11.04 19.03 -3.39
N ARG A 629 -11.98 18.37 -4.08
CA ARG A 629 -12.94 17.42 -3.48
C ARG A 629 -12.26 16.21 -2.86
N LEU A 630 -11.21 15.70 -3.48
CA LEU A 630 -10.43 14.58 -2.92
C LEU A 630 -9.48 15.02 -1.80
N ASN A 631 -9.38 16.33 -1.54
CA ASN A 631 -8.44 16.93 -0.60
C ASN A 631 -6.98 16.51 -0.91
N ILE A 632 -6.65 16.44 -2.21
CA ILE A 632 -5.30 16.12 -2.73
C ILE A 632 -4.56 17.41 -3.09
N THR A 633 -5.28 18.52 -3.28
CA THR A 633 -4.65 19.82 -3.53
C THR A 633 -3.79 20.17 -2.32
N PRO A 634 -2.46 20.29 -2.45
CA PRO A 634 -1.64 20.71 -1.34
C PRO A 634 -2.05 22.13 -0.94
N GLU A 635 -2.14 22.37 0.37
CA GLU A 635 -2.30 23.72 0.89
C GLU A 635 -0.98 24.48 0.66
N ILE A 636 -0.92 25.26 -0.42
CA ILE A 636 0.28 26.04 -0.75
C ILE A 636 0.26 27.32 0.10
N VAL A 637 0.94 27.27 1.25
CA VAL A 637 1.21 28.46 2.06
C VAL A 637 2.37 29.22 1.43
N ARG A 638 2.07 30.31 0.74
CA ARG A 638 3.09 31.23 0.20
C ARG A 638 3.73 31.98 1.36
N HIS A 639 5.05 31.92 1.48
CA HIS A 639 5.79 32.72 2.44
C HIS A 639 6.42 33.92 1.72
N ALA A 640 6.37 35.10 2.33
CA ALA A 640 7.18 36.22 1.86
C ALA A 640 8.61 36.06 2.39
N CYS A 641 9.61 36.40 1.58
CA CYS A 641 11.01 36.35 1.99
C CYS A 641 11.57 37.77 1.99
N CYS A 642 12.19 38.21 3.09
CA CYS A 642 12.86 39.50 3.10
C CYS A 642 14.10 39.44 2.19
N PRO A 643 14.25 40.33 1.19
CA PRO A 643 15.39 40.31 0.28
C PRO A 643 16.72 40.67 0.95
N ARG A 644 16.70 41.24 2.16
CA ARG A 644 17.91 41.69 2.87
C ARG A 644 18.49 40.61 3.79
N CYS A 645 17.64 39.87 4.50
CA CYS A 645 18.08 38.89 5.51
C CYS A 645 17.60 37.46 5.26
N PHE A 646 16.81 37.24 4.21
CA PHE A 646 16.21 35.94 3.85
C PHE A 646 15.26 35.34 4.91
N LYS A 647 14.83 36.11 5.91
CA LYS A 647 13.78 35.67 6.84
C LYS A 647 12.48 35.45 6.08
N THR A 648 11.87 34.28 6.28
CA THR A 648 10.57 33.93 5.73
C THR A 648 9.45 34.32 6.70
N TYR A 649 8.36 34.85 6.13
CA TYR A 649 7.18 35.30 6.84
C TYR A 649 5.97 34.50 6.36
N PRO A 650 5.29 33.75 7.24
CA PRO A 650 4.02 33.14 6.88
C PRO A 650 2.96 34.23 6.66
N PRO A 651 1.93 33.97 5.83
CA PRO A 651 0.83 34.89 5.65
C PRO A 651 0.01 35.00 6.95
N ASP A 652 -0.30 36.22 7.37
CA ASP A 652 -1.16 36.52 8.51
C ASP A 652 -2.64 36.33 8.11
N PRO A 653 -3.36 35.34 8.68
CA PRO A 653 -4.75 35.09 8.33
C PRO A 653 -5.70 36.24 8.72
N LEU A 654 -5.27 37.14 9.61
CA LEU A 654 -6.08 38.29 10.04
C LEU A 654 -6.01 39.46 9.05
N ARG A 655 -5.07 39.44 8.11
CA ARG A 655 -4.83 40.51 7.14
C ARG A 655 -5.08 40.01 5.72
N THR A 656 -6.35 39.93 5.32
CA THR A 656 -6.75 39.37 4.02
C THR A 656 -6.19 40.10 2.80
N ASP A 657 -6.11 41.43 2.84
CA ASP A 657 -5.65 42.23 1.68
C ASP A 657 -4.13 42.35 1.62
N ASP A 658 -3.45 42.23 2.76
CA ASP A 658 -2.00 42.34 2.86
C ASP A 658 -1.47 41.40 3.96
N PRO A 659 -1.32 40.11 3.64
CA PRO A 659 -1.02 39.08 4.62
C PRO A 659 0.45 39.10 5.08
N TYR A 660 1.30 39.99 4.55
CA TYR A 660 2.72 40.00 4.87
C TYR A 660 3.14 41.31 5.56
N PRO A 661 4.12 41.26 6.46
CA PRO A 661 4.64 42.48 7.05
C PRO A 661 5.41 43.31 6.01
N HIS A 662 5.12 44.61 5.94
CA HIS A 662 5.86 45.56 5.07
C HIS A 662 7.29 45.82 5.54
N HIS A 663 7.59 45.54 6.81
CA HIS A 663 8.89 45.76 7.39
C HIS A 663 9.44 44.47 7.97
N CYS A 664 10.71 44.21 7.69
CA CYS A 664 11.42 43.09 8.26
C CYS A 664 11.62 43.34 9.76
N ASP A 665 11.03 42.48 10.58
CA ASP A 665 11.18 42.44 12.04
C ASP A 665 12.48 41.73 12.49
N PHE A 666 13.30 41.24 11.54
CA PHE A 666 14.54 40.58 11.87
C PHE A 666 15.56 41.60 12.37
N SER A 667 15.64 41.76 13.68
CA SER A 667 16.85 42.27 14.31
C SER A 667 17.85 41.11 14.36
N GLU A 668 19.01 41.27 13.73
CA GLU A 668 20.15 40.37 13.93
C GLU A 668 20.37 40.32 15.44
N THR A 669 20.03 39.19 16.08
CA THR A 669 20.12 39.03 17.53
C THR A 669 21.57 39.34 17.86
N ASN A 670 21.80 40.50 18.49
CA ASN A 670 23.11 41.11 18.68
C ASN A 670 24.16 40.01 18.80
N LYS A 671 25.02 39.88 17.78
CA LYS A 671 26.30 39.19 17.93
C LYS A 671 26.84 39.69 19.25
N GLN A 672 26.81 38.85 20.28
CA GLN A 672 27.30 39.21 21.59
C GLN A 672 28.71 39.73 21.34
N SER A 673 28.89 41.04 21.52
CA SER A 673 30.18 41.72 21.55
C SER A 673 31.04 41.26 22.74
N GLY A 674 30.63 40.19 23.44
CA GLY A 674 31.29 39.56 24.57
C GLY A 674 32.24 38.44 24.16
N TYR A 675 33.22 38.74 23.30
CA TYR A 675 34.55 38.10 23.35
C TYR A 675 35.58 39.07 22.80
N ARG A 676 35.60 40.32 23.31
CA ARG A 676 36.81 41.14 23.30
C ARG A 676 37.69 40.64 24.44
N GLY A 677 38.32 39.50 24.19
CA GLY A 677 39.43 39.00 24.99
C GLY A 677 40.49 40.09 25.06
N ALA A 678 40.93 40.37 26.28
CA ALA A 678 42.01 41.29 26.57
C ALA A 678 43.34 40.73 26.01
N SER A 679 43.78 41.28 24.89
CA SER A 679 45.18 41.34 24.46
C SER A 679 45.27 42.61 23.62
N GLY A 680 45.81 43.73 24.10
CA GLY A 680 47.18 43.86 24.56
C GLY A 680 48.08 43.99 23.33
N GLY A 681 48.40 45.23 22.92
CA GLY A 681 49.50 45.49 21.99
C GLY A 681 49.18 46.31 20.74
N LEU A 682 49.12 47.63 20.92
CA LEU A 682 49.91 48.63 20.18
C LEU A 682 50.40 48.24 18.76
N MET A 683 49.74 48.76 17.71
CA MET A 683 50.43 49.35 16.55
C MET A 683 49.46 50.11 15.65
N ASP A 684 49.61 51.44 15.69
CA ASP A 684 49.58 52.43 14.61
C ASP A 684 48.81 52.17 13.31
N SER A 685 47.80 53.04 13.13
CA SER A 685 47.54 53.89 11.96
C SER A 685 47.68 53.29 10.57
N LEU A 686 46.56 53.25 9.84
CA LEU A 686 46.34 54.02 8.60
C LEU A 686 44.93 53.74 8.07
N ASP A 687 44.06 54.74 8.19
CA ASP A 687 42.77 54.79 7.51
C ASP A 687 42.95 54.92 5.98
N PRO A 688 42.06 54.33 5.17
CA PRO A 688 41.68 54.90 3.90
C PRO A 688 40.19 55.33 3.89
N PRO A 689 39.85 56.42 3.17
CA PRO A 689 38.59 57.11 3.32
C PRO A 689 37.42 56.39 2.65
N GLU A 690 36.26 56.59 3.27
CA GLU A 690 34.93 56.20 2.83
C GLU A 690 34.62 56.62 1.39
N ALA A 691 34.21 55.65 0.56
CA ALA A 691 33.41 55.91 -0.63
C ALA A 691 32.02 55.31 -0.41
N ARG A 692 31.13 56.07 0.25
CA ARG A 692 29.68 55.82 0.24
C ARG A 692 29.15 56.07 -1.18
N LEU A 693 28.90 54.99 -1.92
CA LEU A 693 28.05 55.02 -3.10
C LEU A 693 26.64 54.59 -2.69
N ASP A 694 25.77 55.57 -2.44
CA ASP A 694 24.32 55.36 -2.46
C ASP A 694 23.89 55.11 -3.91
N ARG A 695 23.68 53.82 -4.25
CA ARG A 695 22.92 53.44 -5.45
C ARG A 695 21.57 52.90 -5.02
N HIS A 696 20.59 53.80 -4.94
CA HIS A 696 19.20 53.45 -5.16
C HIS A 696 19.04 53.00 -6.61
N LEU A 697 18.95 51.68 -6.82
CA LEU A 697 18.43 51.11 -8.06
C LEU A 697 16.98 50.67 -7.79
N PRO A 698 16.01 51.08 -8.62
CA PRO A 698 14.66 50.55 -8.55
C PRO A 698 14.65 49.10 -9.08
N CYS A 699 14.09 48.18 -8.30
CA CYS A 699 13.80 46.82 -8.77
C CYS A 699 12.76 46.88 -9.91
N PRO A 700 12.99 46.18 -11.04
CA PRO A 700 11.95 45.95 -12.01
C PRO A 700 10.95 44.92 -11.45
N LEU A 701 9.67 45.26 -11.49
CA LEU A 701 8.57 44.32 -11.32
C LEU A 701 8.57 43.33 -12.51
N ASN A 702 8.68 42.04 -12.22
CA ASN A 702 7.93 40.95 -12.85
C ASN A 702 8.09 39.64 -12.08
#